data_AF-A0A7X1XI20-F1
#
_entry.id   AF-A0A7X1XI20-F1
#
_cell.length_a   1.000
_cell.length_b   1.000
_cell.length_c   1.000
_cell.angle_alpha   90.00
_cell.angle_beta   90.00
_cell.angle_gamma   90.00
#
_symmetry.space_group_name_H-M   'P 1'
#
loop_
_entity.id
_entity.type
_entity.pdbx_description
1 polymer ?
#
loop_
_entity_poly.entity_id
_entity_poly.type
_entity_poly.pdbx_seq_one_letter_code
_entity_poly.pdbx_strand_id
1 'polypeptide(L)'
;MPNSDLEGLPPQPPLTQNTAHKEAHFLSHHAQITHTLPQWLTRAPSHKQQALKALRPNPTHWPKGLSISQQNALDHAHINSWKTHQDAEQELENLKDVYAFAEPLLLQALVERFEVDSALNLKNTFINLYLPLTTPLLGLKTGAFKNWRVSMLDAALHNFEAFEAQPDAHSPDSGFITRPSAGGQYQILETLTRQVPIPAFITLCRQLDIGKLYKAHLDNELILCEPDKALRIKTAVRQHLRTALVAASHHALAHKQITQNIHDALCNPAQAPGWTNKTPPTLYPHSMTLLGSTLTGVLVFSTQTAPASLQGEVIAYLPDDPQQPVKRHASMTAFASDLAIKLRDDSYQQYFSRFIDHKELEPFLTTLRSKLFITQIDPAQVPKGEGRPEDFPLVIRSSLIEHPVLNFTLLNIYQDYSEYLFIQKRRKLLEDAPFLAVSTDTEDQKTRHDRQQRLKKIGEWAVNVIEIVGSFFIPALGELMMLQMAYQILDDTYEGIRDWTQGKTIEAWDHLFNVLSSTVQIATLSIGSKIIADALKPTPSFVKGLKPVTRHTGEKRLWDPDLTPYQHPTELPSSTPANDLGLMLHEDAQFLSLEESTYRVEQEPQTLRYRIKHPSRAQAYSPRLRHNGSGAWTVETEQPLNWDDLRLFKRLNRTAASFSDITASRLLAITQTDTAVLRSLHVDARPTPSLLADSIQRFKIDQDLQHFIEHMQSRDPLVQQLADPQTQLQLLISDEMWSAPKNLRVVNEHGETVVHYPSEFSTAEHIEITDEQVRGGQLLKTVLQALDEKDIKHLLGVSPAMADPLPNPTEQMTRLCNRLARLAHSKRNDLFASRYASLQNSANAEVKLLQTSFAQLPTPAAQELIWNAHGDEILQLLNERIIPERLQELALEQVYESRVNRVFEGLFLDSTHSADSEWLTLKTIESLPGWSDNLRLEIRDASFDGPLLNSLGDEQAPIRKVLIKSQNLYSARDAQGLELHGPDDLYAALLHALPDAERAQLGFPHTYQGNALKAAVREHPLLQRQLVRARVEPARTALDINPEARPRLKATAYPLLGADAPGLVPSPLERRVNELYPSLNRQERLRVIRNLPADPAAADQTLTDLGQSLQRLRDDLEVWTVDAPATNQRTGELIPPVARMAIVQDRRAFSRELERCWRRQTAFDNHYADPARDGFELTFTRTILDNMPSIDADFSHVTYLSLRGSGPVTGVNEFLQNFPKLRVLKLQGLNS
;
A
#
# COMPACT_ATOMS: atom_id res chain seq x y z
N MET A 1 8.42 67.24 18.31
CA MET A 1 8.20 67.20 19.78
C MET A 1 6.71 67.09 20.04
N PRO A 2 6.24 66.30 21.03
CA PRO A 2 6.79 65.01 21.54
C PRO A 2 5.70 63.90 21.57
N ASN A 3 6.06 62.63 21.32
CA ASN A 3 6.30 61.52 22.27
C ASN A 3 5.15 61.15 23.23
N SER A 4 4.74 59.88 23.16
CA SER A 4 4.55 59.02 24.34
C SER A 4 4.56 57.53 23.96
N ASP A 5 5.75 56.94 24.09
CA ASP A 5 6.10 55.63 24.67
C ASP A 5 5.09 54.46 24.61
N LEU A 6 5.52 53.36 23.98
CA LEU A 6 5.39 52.00 24.51
C LEU A 6 6.53 51.14 23.95
N GLU A 7 7.44 50.76 24.84
CA GLU A 7 8.59 49.89 24.62
C GLU A 7 8.17 48.43 24.34
N GLY A 8 8.76 47.86 23.27
CA GLY A 8 9.42 46.55 23.26
C GLY A 8 8.71 45.30 23.82
N LEU A 9 8.02 44.57 22.95
CA LEU A 9 7.97 43.10 22.96
C LEU A 9 8.69 42.59 21.70
N PRO A 10 9.60 41.60 21.77
CA PRO A 10 10.36 41.17 20.61
C PRO A 10 9.44 40.53 19.56
N PRO A 11 9.74 40.68 18.25
CA PRO A 11 8.97 40.01 17.21
C PRO A 11 9.06 38.49 17.43
N GLN A 12 7.92 37.83 17.61
CA GLN A 12 7.88 36.38 17.54
C GLN A 12 8.40 35.94 16.16
N PRO A 13 9.35 35.00 16.08
CA PRO A 13 9.80 34.50 14.79
C PRO A 13 8.60 33.88 14.05
N PRO A 14 8.46 34.09 12.73
CA PRO A 14 7.41 33.43 11.97
C PRO A 14 7.61 31.92 12.11
N LEU A 15 6.60 31.23 12.64
CA LEU A 15 6.49 29.78 12.54
C LEU A 15 6.58 29.44 11.05
N THR A 16 7.70 28.83 10.65
CA THR A 16 7.91 28.43 9.26
C THR A 16 6.77 27.52 8.82
N GLN A 17 6.21 27.73 7.61
CA GLN A 17 5.08 26.95 7.06
C GLN A 17 5.30 25.41 7.10
N ASN A 18 6.54 24.98 7.29
CA ASN A 18 6.96 23.59 7.39
C ASN A 18 6.67 22.93 8.76
N THR A 19 6.48 23.70 9.85
CA THR A 19 6.07 23.16 11.16
C THR A 19 4.55 22.96 11.26
N ALA A 20 3.74 23.93 10.80
CA ALA A 20 2.28 23.81 10.85
C ALA A 20 1.73 22.64 9.99
N HIS A 21 2.39 22.34 8.85
CA HIS A 21 2.07 21.15 8.04
C HIS A 21 2.42 19.81 8.70
N LYS A 22 3.35 19.79 9.68
CA LYS A 22 3.69 18.57 10.42
C LYS A 22 2.62 18.24 11.48
N GLU A 23 1.97 19.25 12.03
CA GLU A 23 0.97 19.11 13.10
C GLU A 23 -0.39 18.60 12.58
N ALA A 24 -0.79 18.98 11.37
CA ALA A 24 -2.08 18.63 10.78
C ALA A 24 -2.26 17.13 10.45
N HIS A 25 -1.32 16.54 9.71
CA HIS A 25 -1.32 15.12 9.37
C HIS A 25 -1.12 14.22 10.60
N PHE A 26 -0.40 14.72 11.60
CA PHE A 26 -0.28 14.06 12.89
C PHE A 26 -1.66 13.87 13.52
N LEU A 27 -2.54 14.88 13.48
CA LEU A 27 -3.87 14.81 14.14
C LEU A 27 -4.85 13.83 13.49
N SER A 28 -4.87 13.68 12.16
CA SER A 28 -5.77 12.73 11.48
C SER A 28 -5.38 11.28 11.78
N HIS A 29 -4.08 10.96 11.79
CA HIS A 29 -3.59 9.63 12.18
C HIS A 29 -3.67 9.43 13.69
N HIS A 30 -3.50 10.49 14.48
CA HIS A 30 -3.58 10.45 15.94
C HIS A 30 -4.95 9.99 16.42
N ALA A 31 -6.05 10.54 15.91
CA ALA A 31 -7.39 10.12 16.30
C ALA A 31 -7.66 8.64 16.01
N GLN A 32 -7.23 8.16 14.83
CA GLN A 32 -7.41 6.77 14.45
C GLN A 32 -6.54 5.82 15.27
N ILE A 33 -5.25 6.13 15.43
CA ILE A 33 -4.33 5.34 16.26
C ILE A 33 -4.84 5.31 17.71
N THR A 34 -5.30 6.44 18.26
CA THR A 34 -5.83 6.49 19.63
C THR A 34 -7.06 5.58 19.79
N HIS A 35 -7.90 5.46 18.77
CA HIS A 35 -9.06 4.56 18.79
C HIS A 35 -8.67 3.08 18.59
N THR A 36 -7.62 2.75 17.84
CA THR A 36 -7.16 1.36 17.63
C THR A 36 -6.29 0.85 18.78
N LEU A 37 -5.67 1.74 19.55
CA LEU A 37 -4.82 1.36 20.66
C LEU A 37 -5.59 0.57 21.74
N PRO A 38 -5.08 -0.60 22.16
CA PRO A 38 -5.75 -1.39 23.19
C PRO A 38 -5.83 -0.66 24.53
N GLN A 39 -6.98 -0.73 25.21
CA GLN A 39 -7.19 -0.10 26.52
C GLN A 39 -6.19 -0.57 27.60
N TRP A 40 -5.67 -1.80 27.48
CA TRP A 40 -4.67 -2.29 28.43
C TRP A 40 -3.31 -1.60 28.24
N LEU A 41 -2.94 -1.20 27.00
CA LEU A 41 -1.67 -0.54 26.72
C LEU A 41 -1.70 0.92 27.20
N THR A 42 -2.83 1.60 26.99
CA THR A 42 -3.04 2.97 27.46
C THR A 42 -3.03 3.08 28.99
N ARG A 43 -3.44 2.00 29.69
CA ARG A 43 -3.39 1.89 31.16
C ARG A 43 -2.10 1.25 31.71
N ALA A 44 -1.15 0.86 30.86
CA ALA A 44 0.07 0.20 31.30
C ALA A 44 1.03 1.21 32.00
N PRO A 45 1.77 0.77 33.04
CA PRO A 45 2.81 1.60 33.66
C PRO A 45 3.86 2.10 32.66
N SER A 46 4.44 3.28 32.91
CA SER A 46 5.40 3.93 32.01
C SER A 46 6.61 3.05 31.67
N HIS A 47 7.14 2.30 32.65
CA HIS A 47 8.28 1.41 32.44
C HIS A 47 7.95 0.26 31.46
N LYS A 48 6.71 -0.25 31.43
CA LYS A 48 6.28 -1.27 30.46
C LYS A 48 6.06 -0.71 29.07
N GLN A 49 5.49 0.49 28.98
CA GLN A 49 5.37 1.19 27.70
C GLN A 49 6.76 1.45 27.11
N GLN A 50 7.76 1.80 27.93
CA GLN A 50 9.15 1.94 27.51
C GLN A 50 9.78 0.61 27.09
N ALA A 51 9.56 -0.47 27.84
CA ALA A 51 10.05 -1.81 27.48
C ALA A 51 9.48 -2.27 26.13
N LEU A 52 8.18 -2.08 25.90
CA LEU A 52 7.53 -2.40 24.63
C LEU A 52 8.04 -1.51 23.50
N LYS A 53 8.21 -0.20 23.75
CA LYS A 53 8.77 0.75 22.78
C LYS A 53 10.21 0.42 22.36
N ALA A 54 11.02 -0.08 23.29
CA ALA A 54 12.42 -0.43 23.03
C ALA A 54 12.58 -1.61 22.06
N LEU A 55 11.52 -2.41 21.86
CA LEU A 55 11.53 -3.51 20.90
C LEU A 55 11.57 -3.00 19.47
N ARG A 56 12.29 -3.74 18.63
CA ARG A 56 12.29 -3.54 17.18
C ARG A 56 11.50 -4.68 16.54
N PRO A 57 10.17 -4.52 16.35
CA PRO A 57 9.36 -5.57 15.75
C PRO A 57 9.87 -5.90 14.35
N ASN A 58 10.08 -7.19 14.09
CA ASN A 58 10.54 -7.68 12.80
C ASN A 58 9.57 -8.76 12.28
N PRO A 59 8.96 -8.56 11.10
CA PRO A 59 7.98 -9.50 10.53
C PRO A 59 8.54 -10.90 10.26
N THR A 60 9.86 -11.11 10.21
CA THR A 60 10.46 -12.44 9.94
C THR A 60 10.31 -13.44 11.09
N HIS A 61 10.04 -13.00 12.31
CA HIS A 61 9.87 -13.89 13.47
C HIS A 61 8.45 -14.49 13.57
N TRP A 62 7.54 -14.12 12.67
CA TRP A 62 6.17 -14.61 12.67
C TRP A 62 6.05 -16.06 12.13
N PRO A 63 5.27 -16.94 12.78
CA PRO A 63 5.02 -18.28 12.27
C PRO A 63 4.29 -18.25 10.93
N LYS A 64 4.94 -18.71 9.86
CA LYS A 64 4.31 -18.81 8.53
C LYS A 64 3.31 -19.97 8.51
N GLY A 65 2.08 -19.72 8.04
CA GLY A 65 1.08 -20.75 7.76
C GLY A 65 0.09 -21.08 8.89
N LEU A 66 -0.10 -20.20 9.89
CA LEU A 66 -1.17 -20.33 10.88
C LEU A 66 -2.55 -20.04 10.26
N SER A 67 -3.59 -20.75 10.72
CA SER A 67 -4.97 -20.37 10.43
C SER A 67 -5.37 -19.11 11.21
N ILE A 68 -6.41 -18.41 10.75
CA ILE A 68 -6.94 -17.22 11.43
C ILE A 68 -7.39 -17.55 12.86
N SER A 69 -8.02 -18.71 13.07
CA SER A 69 -8.46 -19.14 14.40
C SER A 69 -7.29 -19.38 15.35
N GLN A 70 -6.18 -19.95 14.86
CA GLN A 70 -4.98 -20.20 15.66
C GLN A 70 -4.28 -18.88 16.02
N GLN A 71 -4.22 -17.95 15.07
CA GLN A 71 -3.66 -16.61 15.29
C GLN A 71 -4.45 -15.86 16.38
N ASN A 72 -5.77 -15.76 16.23
CA ASN A 72 -6.61 -15.08 17.23
C ASN A 72 -6.50 -15.70 18.63
N ALA A 73 -6.38 -17.03 18.72
CA ALA A 73 -6.22 -17.72 20.00
C ALA A 73 -4.87 -17.40 20.67
N LEU A 74 -3.78 -17.38 19.88
CA LEU A 74 -2.45 -16.98 20.35
C LEU A 74 -2.45 -15.53 20.85
N ASP A 75 -3.05 -14.62 20.09
CA ASP A 75 -3.09 -13.20 20.42
C ASP A 75 -3.93 -12.96 21.69
N HIS A 76 -5.08 -13.62 21.81
CA HIS A 76 -5.89 -13.59 23.04
C HIS A 76 -5.14 -14.12 24.26
N ALA A 77 -4.40 -15.22 24.12
CA ALA A 77 -3.63 -15.79 25.21
C ALA A 77 -2.52 -14.83 25.68
N HIS A 78 -1.82 -14.18 24.75
CA HIS A 78 -0.80 -13.18 25.05
C HIS A 78 -1.39 -11.94 25.76
N ILE A 79 -2.49 -11.38 25.24
CA ILE A 79 -3.18 -10.24 25.86
C ILE A 79 -3.66 -10.60 27.28
N ASN A 80 -4.22 -11.79 27.46
CA ASN A 80 -4.71 -12.23 28.76
C ASN A 80 -3.57 -12.41 29.77
N SER A 81 -2.45 -13.01 29.35
CA SER A 81 -1.25 -13.12 30.18
C SER A 81 -0.68 -11.77 30.60
N TRP A 82 -0.71 -10.78 29.70
CA TRP A 82 -0.28 -9.41 30.02
C TRP A 82 -1.20 -8.74 31.04
N LYS A 83 -2.52 -8.84 30.85
CA LYS A 83 -3.52 -8.25 31.77
C LYS A 83 -3.37 -8.81 33.18
N THR A 84 -3.32 -10.13 33.32
CA THR A 84 -3.17 -10.77 34.63
C THR A 84 -1.80 -10.53 35.26
N HIS A 85 -0.74 -10.38 34.45
CA HIS A 85 0.55 -9.90 34.93
C HIS A 85 0.42 -8.49 35.51
N GLN A 86 -0.29 -7.57 34.84
CA GLN A 86 -0.50 -6.22 35.33
C GLN A 86 -1.35 -6.20 36.61
N ASP A 87 -2.44 -6.98 36.65
CA ASP A 87 -3.30 -7.08 37.84
C ASP A 87 -2.51 -7.60 39.05
N ALA A 88 -1.68 -8.63 38.84
CA ALA A 88 -0.84 -9.19 39.90
C ALA A 88 0.25 -8.21 40.35
N GLU A 89 0.82 -7.41 39.45
CA GLU A 89 1.82 -6.40 39.77
C GLU A 89 1.21 -5.25 40.58
N GLN A 90 0.00 -4.82 40.22
CA GLN A 90 -0.73 -3.80 40.96
C GLN A 90 -1.05 -4.25 42.39
N GLU A 91 -1.44 -5.51 42.61
CA GLU A 91 -1.63 -6.07 43.96
C GLU A 91 -0.31 -6.20 44.74
N LEU A 92 0.84 -6.25 44.05
CA LEU A 92 2.18 -6.32 44.62
C LEU A 92 2.92 -4.96 44.66
N GLU A 93 2.29 -3.85 44.28
CA GLU A 93 2.95 -2.54 44.14
C GLU A 93 3.61 -2.05 45.44
N ASN A 94 3.02 -2.41 46.58
CA ASN A 94 3.57 -2.09 47.91
C ASN A 94 4.78 -2.96 48.32
N LEU A 95 5.02 -4.08 47.62
CA LEU A 95 6.16 -4.96 47.85
C LEU A 95 7.42 -4.37 47.21
N LYS A 96 8.02 -3.40 47.90
CA LYS A 96 9.27 -2.76 47.47
C LYS A 96 10.43 -3.75 47.38
N ASP A 97 11.27 -3.58 46.36
CA ASP A 97 12.56 -4.26 46.30
C ASP A 97 13.54 -3.73 47.37
N VAL A 98 14.61 -4.48 47.60
CA VAL A 98 15.58 -4.20 48.67
C VAL A 98 16.24 -2.84 48.52
N TYR A 99 16.51 -2.37 47.30
CA TYR A 99 17.10 -1.06 47.04
C TYR A 99 16.06 0.05 47.13
N ALA A 100 14.89 -0.11 46.53
CA ALA A 100 13.78 0.83 46.60
C ALA A 100 13.26 1.03 48.04
N PHE A 101 13.45 0.02 48.90
CA PHE A 101 13.20 0.10 50.33
C PHE A 101 14.35 0.79 51.08
N ALA A 102 15.60 0.39 50.83
CA ALA A 102 16.77 0.83 51.59
C ALA A 102 17.29 2.23 51.23
N GLU A 103 17.26 2.60 49.94
CA GLU A 103 17.79 3.85 49.42
C GLU A 103 17.15 5.09 50.07
N PRO A 104 15.81 5.23 50.14
CA PRO A 104 15.20 6.39 50.80
C PRO A 104 15.48 6.42 52.31
N LEU A 105 15.51 5.27 52.98
CA LEU A 105 15.79 5.18 54.42
C LEU A 105 17.22 5.62 54.75
N LEU A 106 18.20 5.15 53.96
CA LEU A 106 19.60 5.50 54.14
C LEU A 106 19.85 6.97 53.78
N LEU A 107 19.29 7.44 52.67
CA LEU A 107 19.43 8.83 52.24
C LEU A 107 18.83 9.79 53.28
N GLN A 108 17.62 9.51 53.75
CA GLN A 108 16.98 10.30 54.81
C GLN A 108 17.85 10.35 56.06
N ALA A 109 18.37 9.19 56.51
CA ALA A 109 19.22 9.13 57.70
C ALA A 109 20.57 9.86 57.53
N LEU A 110 21.11 9.90 56.31
CA LEU A 110 22.33 10.65 55.96
C LEU A 110 22.07 12.17 55.93
N VAL A 111 20.96 12.60 55.34
CA VAL A 111 20.54 14.01 55.29
C VAL A 111 20.27 14.54 56.70
N GLU A 112 19.50 13.81 57.51
CA GLU A 112 19.12 14.22 58.86
C GLU A 112 20.32 14.32 59.83
N ARG A 113 21.30 13.41 59.71
CA ARG A 113 22.40 13.31 60.68
C ARG A 113 23.68 14.01 60.26
N PHE A 114 23.93 14.12 58.96
CA PHE A 114 25.21 14.62 58.41
C PHE A 114 25.02 15.74 57.38
N GLU A 115 23.79 16.22 57.14
CA GLU A 115 23.48 17.34 56.21
C GLU A 115 23.94 17.09 54.76
N VAL A 116 23.95 15.83 54.33
CA VAL A 116 24.40 15.43 52.98
C VAL A 116 23.37 15.90 51.93
N ASP A 117 23.83 16.17 50.70
CA ASP A 117 22.93 16.53 49.60
C ASP A 117 21.88 15.44 49.33
N SER A 118 20.60 15.84 49.32
CA SER A 118 19.47 14.98 48.95
C SER A 118 19.55 14.42 47.52
N ALA A 119 20.39 14.99 46.64
CA ALA A 119 20.66 14.46 45.31
C ALA A 119 21.79 13.42 45.25
N LEU A 120 22.38 13.03 46.40
CA LEU A 120 23.46 12.05 46.45
C LEU A 120 23.01 10.68 45.92
N ASN A 121 23.69 10.19 44.87
CA ASN A 121 23.44 8.87 44.31
C ASN A 121 24.18 7.78 45.11
N LEU A 122 23.46 7.08 45.98
CA LEU A 122 24.00 6.04 46.87
C LEU A 122 24.47 4.78 46.15
N LYS A 123 23.97 4.52 44.93
CA LYS A 123 24.35 3.38 44.08
C LYS A 123 25.67 3.62 43.33
N ASN A 124 25.92 4.86 42.92
CA ASN A 124 27.14 5.25 42.19
C ASN A 124 28.25 5.82 43.08
N THR A 125 27.98 6.00 44.37
CA THR A 125 28.97 6.41 45.38
C THR A 125 29.44 5.18 46.14
N PHE A 126 30.76 4.95 46.18
CA PHE A 126 31.36 3.75 46.73
C PHE A 126 32.12 4.05 48.01
N ILE A 127 32.07 3.14 48.98
CA ILE A 127 32.94 3.14 50.16
C ILE A 127 34.20 2.32 49.83
N ASN A 128 35.37 2.88 50.11
CA ASN A 128 36.68 2.24 49.91
C ASN A 128 37.38 2.09 51.26
N LEU A 129 37.39 0.87 51.79
CA LEU A 129 38.00 0.54 53.09
C LEU A 129 39.33 -0.20 52.93
N TYR A 130 40.37 0.32 53.58
CA TYR A 130 41.66 -0.35 53.74
C TYR A 130 41.70 -1.04 55.10
N LEU A 131 41.46 -2.35 55.10
CA LEU A 131 41.41 -3.17 56.32
C LEU A 131 42.80 -3.74 56.61
N PRO A 132 43.41 -3.51 57.79
CA PRO A 132 44.73 -4.04 58.12
C PRO A 132 44.69 -5.57 58.24
N LEU A 133 45.62 -6.27 57.58
CA LEU A 133 45.79 -7.72 57.74
C LEU A 133 46.46 -8.02 59.07
N THR A 134 45.90 -8.96 59.83
CA THR A 134 46.46 -9.42 61.13
C THR A 134 46.96 -10.86 61.01
N THR A 135 48.00 -11.21 61.77
CA THR A 135 48.48 -12.62 61.82
C THR A 135 47.40 -13.54 62.43
N PRO A 136 47.13 -14.73 61.85
CA PRO A 136 46.00 -15.59 62.24
C PRO A 136 45.99 -16.04 63.71
N LEU A 137 47.14 -16.02 64.39
CA LEU A 137 47.30 -16.59 65.74
C LEU A 137 47.51 -15.54 66.85
N LEU A 138 48.00 -14.35 66.51
CA LEU A 138 48.47 -13.33 67.48
C LEU A 138 47.80 -11.96 67.29
N GLY A 139 47.01 -11.77 66.22
CA GLY A 139 46.32 -10.50 65.96
C GLY A 139 47.25 -9.33 65.60
N LEU A 140 48.53 -9.60 65.30
CA LEU A 140 49.52 -8.54 65.01
C LEU A 140 49.33 -8.01 63.59
N LYS A 141 49.17 -6.68 63.44
CA LYS A 141 49.02 -6.00 62.14
C LYS A 141 50.28 -6.22 61.30
N THR A 142 50.15 -6.82 60.11
CA THR A 142 51.27 -7.22 59.24
C THR A 142 51.81 -6.08 58.35
N GLY A 143 51.18 -4.90 58.41
CA GLY A 143 51.50 -3.76 57.55
C GLY A 143 50.90 -3.84 56.14
N ALA A 144 50.32 -4.98 55.75
CA ALA A 144 49.57 -5.12 54.50
C ALA A 144 48.07 -4.80 54.72
N PHE A 145 47.43 -4.20 53.73
CA PHE A 145 45.99 -3.87 53.77
C PHE A 145 45.21 -4.66 52.72
N LYS A 146 44.03 -5.15 53.11
CA LYS A 146 43.03 -5.69 52.19
C LYS A 146 42.07 -4.56 51.80
N ASN A 147 41.96 -4.31 50.50
CA ASN A 147 41.00 -3.33 50.00
C ASN A 147 39.60 -3.94 49.83
N TRP A 148 38.57 -3.24 50.28
CA TRP A 148 37.16 -3.56 50.09
C TRP A 148 36.40 -2.35 49.53
N ARG A 149 35.74 -2.54 48.38
CA ARG A 149 35.00 -1.51 47.65
C ARG A 149 33.61 -2.01 47.31
N VAL A 150 32.58 -1.29 47.75
CA VAL A 150 31.16 -1.53 47.42
C VAL A 150 30.42 -0.20 47.38
N SER A 151 29.21 -0.14 46.80
CA SER A 151 28.40 1.08 46.88
C SER A 151 28.02 1.41 48.32
N MET A 152 27.70 2.66 48.63
CA MET A 152 27.22 3.04 49.98
C MET A 152 25.94 2.29 50.35
N LEU A 153 25.06 2.08 49.37
CA LEU A 153 23.82 1.35 49.56
C LEU A 153 24.08 -0.13 49.85
N ASP A 154 24.96 -0.79 49.09
CA ASP A 154 25.35 -2.18 49.33
C ASP A 154 26.04 -2.35 50.68
N ALA A 155 26.88 -1.39 51.06
CA ALA A 155 27.55 -1.39 52.36
C ALA A 155 26.54 -1.37 53.52
N ALA A 156 25.51 -0.55 53.41
CA ALA A 156 24.45 -0.48 54.42
C ALA A 156 23.59 -1.74 54.44
N LEU A 157 23.26 -2.31 53.28
CA LEU A 157 22.51 -3.57 53.15
C LEU A 157 23.28 -4.76 53.71
N HIS A 158 24.59 -4.80 53.56
CA HIS A 158 25.43 -5.85 54.13
C HIS A 158 25.72 -5.67 55.61
N ASN A 159 25.46 -4.49 56.16
CA ASN A 159 25.72 -4.11 57.54
C ASN A 159 27.22 -4.27 57.91
N PHE A 160 27.58 -3.97 59.16
CA PHE A 160 28.97 -3.98 59.64
C PHE A 160 29.09 -4.63 61.01
N GLU A 161 30.25 -5.18 61.35
CA GLU A 161 30.53 -5.73 62.69
C GLU A 161 30.81 -4.61 63.72
N ALA A 162 30.56 -4.88 65.00
CA ALA A 162 30.65 -3.86 66.06
C ALA A 162 32.05 -3.23 66.21
N PHE A 163 33.12 -4.00 65.99
CA PHE A 163 34.49 -3.49 66.11
C PHE A 163 34.90 -2.59 64.93
N GLU A 164 34.17 -2.61 63.81
CA GLU A 164 34.53 -1.87 62.59
C GLU A 164 34.25 -0.37 62.70
N ALA A 165 33.42 0.01 63.68
CA ALA A 165 33.19 1.39 64.08
C ALA A 165 34.35 1.96 64.94
N GLN A 166 35.34 1.14 65.33
CA GLN A 166 36.50 1.62 66.09
C GLN A 166 37.45 2.43 65.19
N PRO A 167 38.09 3.51 65.70
CA PRO A 167 38.98 4.36 64.91
C PRO A 167 40.21 3.65 64.30
N ASP A 168 40.62 2.50 64.84
CA ASP A 168 41.80 1.76 64.43
C ASP A 168 41.50 0.51 63.57
N ALA A 169 40.21 0.30 63.25
CA ALA A 169 39.72 -0.83 62.46
C ALA A 169 39.99 -0.68 60.95
N HIS A 170 40.24 0.53 60.46
CA HIS A 170 40.54 0.83 59.06
C HIS A 170 41.68 1.87 58.95
N SER A 171 42.39 1.87 57.81
CA SER A 171 43.43 2.89 57.55
C SER A 171 42.81 4.30 57.48
N PRO A 172 43.53 5.36 57.88
CA PRO A 172 43.13 6.75 57.65
C PRO A 172 42.86 7.08 56.19
N ASP A 173 43.42 6.32 55.24
CA ASP A 173 43.21 6.49 53.79
C ASP A 173 41.84 5.94 53.30
N SER A 174 41.00 5.43 54.20
CA SER A 174 39.66 4.93 53.86
C SER A 174 38.68 6.09 53.69
N GLY A 175 37.84 6.03 52.66
CA GLY A 175 36.94 7.14 52.31
C GLY A 175 35.91 6.77 51.25
N PHE A 176 35.15 7.76 50.79
CA PHE A 176 34.21 7.61 49.69
C PHE A 176 34.83 7.93 48.34
N ILE A 177 34.43 7.19 47.30
CA ILE A 177 34.95 7.31 45.95
C ILE A 177 33.82 7.25 44.92
N THR A 178 34.06 7.72 43.70
CA THR A 178 33.17 7.46 42.56
C THR A 178 33.23 5.98 42.15
N ARG A 179 32.17 5.48 41.48
CA ARG A 179 32.18 4.13 40.88
C ARG A 179 33.47 3.88 40.07
N PRO A 180 34.25 2.83 40.40
CA PRO A 180 35.45 2.49 39.65
C PRO A 180 35.15 2.15 38.18
N SER A 181 36.00 2.59 37.26
CA SER A 181 35.93 2.17 35.85
C SER A 181 36.36 0.70 35.67
N ALA A 182 36.09 0.10 34.50
CA ALA A 182 36.53 -1.28 34.19
C ALA A 182 38.06 -1.49 34.33
N GLY A 183 38.85 -0.41 34.21
CA GLY A 183 40.30 -0.40 34.45
C GLY A 183 40.72 -0.09 35.90
N GLY A 184 39.77 0.02 36.84
CA GLY A 184 40.03 0.24 38.27
C GLY A 184 40.32 1.68 38.69
N GLN A 185 40.10 2.68 37.82
CA GLN A 185 40.29 4.10 38.11
C GLN A 185 39.06 4.71 38.81
N TYR A 186 39.27 5.62 39.77
CA TYR A 186 38.22 6.31 40.53
C TYR A 186 38.69 7.67 41.05
N GLN A 187 37.75 8.54 41.43
CA GLN A 187 38.01 9.81 42.10
C GLN A 187 37.61 9.72 43.57
N ILE A 188 38.40 10.32 44.47
CA ILE A 188 38.11 10.37 45.91
C ILE A 188 37.17 11.55 46.19
N LEU A 189 36.10 11.30 46.95
CA LEU A 189 35.12 12.29 47.36
C LEU A 189 35.51 12.83 48.74
N GLU A 190 36.53 13.69 48.79
CA GLU A 190 37.06 14.23 50.04
C GLU A 190 36.02 15.01 50.86
N THR A 191 35.18 15.81 50.20
CA THR A 191 34.11 16.59 50.84
C THR A 191 33.14 15.68 51.59
N LEU A 192 32.69 14.61 50.93
CA LEU A 192 31.78 13.64 51.51
C LEU A 192 32.45 12.85 52.65
N THR A 193 33.73 12.51 52.50
CA THR A 193 34.50 11.76 53.53
C THR A 193 34.73 12.59 54.80
N ARG A 194 34.86 13.92 54.67
CA ARG A 194 34.93 14.83 55.83
C ARG A 194 33.56 15.02 56.49
N GLN A 195 32.51 15.13 55.68
CA GLN A 195 31.14 15.33 56.15
C GLN A 195 30.57 14.08 56.86
N VAL A 196 30.89 12.90 56.34
CA VAL A 196 30.50 11.61 56.91
C VAL A 196 31.76 10.80 57.19
N PRO A 197 32.34 10.86 58.39
CA PRO A 197 33.47 9.99 58.74
C PRO A 197 33.07 8.51 58.63
N ILE A 198 33.97 7.66 58.15
CA ILE A 198 33.72 6.21 57.97
C ILE A 198 33.19 5.52 59.25
N PRO A 199 33.76 5.74 60.45
CA PRO A 199 33.20 5.18 61.68
C PRO A 199 31.75 5.60 61.96
N ALA A 200 31.41 6.85 61.61
CA ALA A 200 30.09 7.41 61.81
C ALA A 200 29.08 6.83 60.81
N PHE A 201 29.49 6.59 59.56
CA PHE A 201 28.70 5.86 58.57
C PHE A 201 28.43 4.41 59.00
N ILE A 202 29.47 3.70 59.45
CA ILE A 202 29.34 2.32 59.95
C ILE A 202 28.37 2.25 61.13
N THR A 203 28.48 3.20 62.07
CA THR A 203 27.57 3.31 63.21
C THR A 203 26.14 3.60 62.77
N LEU A 204 25.94 4.46 61.78
CA LEU A 204 24.63 4.75 61.20
C LEU A 204 23.99 3.48 60.63
N CYS A 205 24.73 2.72 59.81
CA CYS A 205 24.23 1.48 59.19
C CYS A 205 23.80 0.45 60.24
N ARG A 206 24.59 0.26 61.30
CA ARG A 206 24.25 -0.65 62.42
C ARG A 206 23.02 -0.20 63.20
N GLN A 207 22.81 1.10 63.37
CA GLN A 207 21.66 1.66 64.09
C GLN A 207 20.36 1.64 63.26
N LEU A 208 20.48 1.92 61.97
CA LEU A 208 19.35 1.90 61.04
C LEU A 208 18.84 0.46 60.83
N ASP A 209 19.74 -0.53 60.83
CA ASP A 209 19.44 -1.96 60.71
C ASP A 209 18.45 -2.26 59.57
N ILE A 210 18.84 -1.87 58.36
CA ILE A 210 18.01 -2.00 57.15
C ILE A 210 17.58 -3.46 56.95
N GLY A 211 18.43 -4.44 57.28
CA GLY A 211 18.08 -5.85 57.16
C GLY A 211 16.92 -6.28 58.05
N LYS A 212 16.85 -5.79 59.29
CA LYS A 212 15.71 -6.04 60.18
C LYS A 212 14.44 -5.35 59.68
N LEU A 213 14.56 -4.10 59.26
CA LEU A 213 13.44 -3.33 58.71
C LEU A 213 12.88 -3.95 57.43
N TYR A 214 13.76 -4.43 56.55
CA TYR A 214 13.37 -5.05 55.29
C TYR A 214 12.72 -6.43 55.51
N LYS A 215 13.25 -7.23 56.44
CA LYS A 215 12.60 -8.47 56.85
C LYS A 215 11.19 -8.21 57.42
N ALA A 216 11.04 -7.20 58.28
CA ALA A 216 9.73 -6.81 58.80
C ALA A 216 8.77 -6.31 57.71
N HIS A 217 9.27 -5.60 56.70
CA HIS A 217 8.50 -5.18 55.52
C HIS A 217 8.00 -6.38 54.72
N LEU A 218 8.89 -7.32 54.37
CA LEU A 218 8.51 -8.54 53.66
C LEU A 218 7.56 -9.39 54.49
N ASP A 219 7.79 -9.52 55.80
CA ASP A 219 6.91 -10.23 56.70
C ASP A 219 5.53 -9.56 56.75
N ASN A 220 5.42 -8.23 56.83
CA ASN A 220 4.13 -7.54 56.84
C ASN A 220 3.37 -7.62 55.50
N GLU A 221 4.09 -7.59 54.38
CA GLU A 221 3.49 -7.60 53.05
C GLU A 221 3.18 -9.03 52.54
N LEU A 222 3.93 -10.05 52.98
CA LEU A 222 3.82 -11.45 52.52
C LEU A 222 3.31 -12.43 53.57
N ILE A 223 3.43 -12.12 54.87
CA ILE A 223 2.69 -12.82 55.92
C ILE A 223 1.30 -12.20 55.90
N LEU A 224 0.41 -13.00 55.34
CA LEU A 224 -1.01 -12.82 55.10
C LEU A 224 -1.83 -12.64 56.39
N CYS A 225 -1.40 -11.78 57.32
CA CYS A 225 -2.08 -11.47 58.58
C CYS A 225 -3.45 -10.84 58.34
N GLU A 226 -3.60 -10.12 57.21
CA GLU A 226 -4.88 -9.66 56.69
C GLU A 226 -5.44 -10.67 55.65
N PRO A 227 -6.52 -11.40 55.96
CA PRO A 227 -7.02 -12.49 55.12
C PRO A 227 -7.50 -12.03 53.73
N ASP A 228 -8.01 -10.80 53.60
CA ASP A 228 -8.53 -10.28 52.33
C ASP A 228 -7.41 -9.87 51.36
N LYS A 229 -6.42 -9.12 51.83
CA LYS A 229 -5.22 -8.75 51.05
C LYS A 229 -4.48 -10.00 50.58
N ALA A 230 -4.40 -10.97 51.48
CA ALA A 230 -3.78 -12.25 51.22
C ALA A 230 -4.44 -13.07 50.11
N LEU A 231 -5.77 -13.12 50.14
CA LEU A 231 -6.55 -13.82 49.13
C LEU A 231 -6.41 -13.12 47.77
N ARG A 232 -6.41 -11.78 47.72
CA ARG A 232 -6.22 -11.02 46.48
C ARG A 232 -4.86 -11.28 45.83
N ILE A 233 -3.75 -11.10 46.56
CA ILE A 233 -2.39 -11.36 46.07
C ILE A 233 -2.26 -12.79 45.58
N LYS A 234 -2.69 -13.77 46.39
CA LYS A 234 -2.65 -15.19 46.04
C LYS A 234 -3.44 -15.49 44.77
N THR A 235 -4.64 -14.91 44.64
CA THR A 235 -5.50 -15.14 43.47
C THR A 235 -4.93 -14.52 42.21
N ALA A 236 -4.47 -13.27 42.28
CA ALA A 236 -3.89 -12.54 41.17
C ALA A 236 -2.60 -13.23 40.65
N VAL A 237 -1.68 -13.59 41.55
CA VAL A 237 -0.44 -14.29 41.19
C VAL A 237 -0.73 -15.68 40.60
N ARG A 238 -1.63 -16.46 41.18
CA ARG A 238 -2.01 -17.77 40.61
C ARG A 238 -2.64 -17.65 39.24
N GLN A 239 -3.47 -16.62 39.04
CA GLN A 239 -4.09 -16.37 37.75
C GLN A 239 -3.05 -15.98 36.69
N HIS A 240 -2.10 -15.12 37.04
CA HIS A 240 -0.96 -14.78 36.18
C HIS A 240 -0.16 -16.04 35.78
N LEU A 241 0.21 -16.89 36.75
CA LEU A 241 0.96 -18.12 36.48
C LEU A 241 0.24 -19.06 35.50
N ARG A 242 -1.09 -19.15 35.60
CA ARG A 242 -1.91 -19.95 34.68
C ARG A 242 -1.91 -19.38 33.27
N THR A 243 -2.20 -18.10 33.14
CA THR A 243 -2.25 -17.44 31.83
C THR A 243 -0.88 -17.38 31.14
N ALA A 244 0.20 -17.30 31.92
CA ALA A 244 1.57 -17.37 31.40
C ALA A 244 1.88 -18.74 30.78
N LEU A 245 1.48 -19.83 31.43
CA LEU A 245 1.63 -21.19 30.87
C LEU A 245 0.77 -21.39 29.60
N VAL A 246 -0.47 -20.90 29.61
CA VAL A 246 -1.38 -20.95 28.45
C VAL A 246 -0.78 -20.18 27.26
N ALA A 247 -0.32 -18.95 27.48
CA ALA A 247 0.35 -18.16 26.44
C ALA A 247 1.59 -18.87 25.88
N ALA A 248 2.45 -19.41 26.76
CA ALA A 248 3.63 -20.16 26.33
C ALA A 248 3.27 -21.44 25.53
N SER A 249 2.14 -22.07 25.84
CA SER A 249 1.65 -23.25 25.13
C SER A 249 1.10 -22.91 23.74
N HIS A 250 0.34 -21.81 23.60
CA HIS A 250 -0.06 -21.30 22.28
C HIS A 250 1.16 -20.96 21.42
N HIS A 251 2.18 -20.31 22.00
CA HIS A 251 3.44 -20.01 21.31
C HIS A 251 4.14 -21.30 20.85
N ALA A 252 4.29 -22.28 21.73
CA ALA A 252 4.90 -23.56 21.40
C ALA A 252 4.15 -24.32 20.29
N LEU A 253 2.81 -24.27 20.28
CA LEU A 253 2.01 -24.86 19.21
C LEU A 253 2.25 -24.15 17.88
N ALA A 254 2.28 -22.82 17.87
CA ALA A 254 2.49 -22.02 16.68
C ALA A 254 3.87 -22.26 16.04
N HIS A 255 4.89 -22.51 16.85
CA HIS A 255 6.24 -22.88 16.41
C HIS A 255 6.45 -24.39 16.23
N LYS A 256 5.38 -25.20 16.29
CA LYS A 256 5.42 -26.68 16.15
C LYS A 256 6.34 -27.37 17.17
N GLN A 257 6.55 -26.76 18.32
CA GLN A 257 7.32 -27.31 19.44
C GLN A 257 6.51 -28.30 20.28
N ILE A 258 5.17 -28.23 20.21
CA ILE A 258 4.23 -29.18 20.80
C ILE A 258 3.10 -29.53 19.81
N THR A 259 2.36 -30.60 20.07
CA THR A 259 1.19 -31.01 19.28
C THR A 259 -0.10 -30.41 19.84
N GLN A 260 -1.18 -30.38 19.04
CA GLN A 260 -2.49 -29.89 19.48
C GLN A 260 -2.99 -30.62 20.74
N ASN A 261 -2.80 -31.93 20.82
CA ASN A 261 -3.22 -32.73 21.98
C ASN A 261 -2.50 -32.31 23.27
N ILE A 262 -1.20 -32.01 23.18
CA ILE A 262 -0.40 -31.54 24.32
C ILE A 262 -0.83 -30.13 24.73
N HIS A 263 -1.07 -29.26 23.74
CA HIS A 263 -1.58 -27.91 23.96
C HIS A 263 -2.90 -27.93 24.75
N ASP A 264 -3.87 -28.73 24.31
CA ASP A 264 -5.19 -28.79 24.95
C ASP A 264 -5.10 -29.32 26.39
N ALA A 265 -4.20 -30.27 26.65
CA ALA A 265 -3.92 -30.79 28.00
C ALA A 265 -3.30 -29.75 28.94
N LEU A 266 -2.41 -28.89 28.44
CA LEU A 266 -1.78 -27.81 29.23
C LEU A 266 -2.75 -26.65 29.50
N CYS A 267 -3.63 -26.34 28.55
CA CYS A 267 -4.57 -25.22 28.66
C CYS A 267 -5.79 -25.51 29.54
N ASN A 268 -6.24 -26.77 29.66
CA ASN A 268 -7.43 -27.14 30.44
C ASN A 268 -7.25 -28.43 31.27
N PRO A 269 -6.52 -28.39 32.40
CA PRO A 269 -6.24 -29.58 33.22
C PRO A 269 -7.47 -30.15 33.96
N ALA A 270 -8.57 -29.39 34.08
CA ALA A 270 -9.74 -29.77 34.89
C ALA A 270 -10.94 -30.32 34.08
N GLN A 271 -10.89 -30.34 32.74
CA GLN A 271 -11.98 -30.82 31.87
C GLN A 271 -11.51 -31.97 30.97
N ALA A 272 -11.08 -33.09 31.56
CA ALA A 272 -10.94 -34.34 30.81
C ALA A 272 -12.15 -35.26 31.08
N PRO A 273 -13.29 -35.10 30.39
CA PRO A 273 -14.36 -36.08 30.44
C PRO A 273 -14.00 -37.33 29.59
N GLY A 274 -14.17 -38.49 30.22
CA GLY A 274 -14.44 -39.83 29.66
C GLY A 274 -14.07 -40.17 28.20
N TRP A 275 -12.98 -40.92 28.07
CA TRP A 275 -12.72 -42.08 27.18
C TRP A 275 -13.33 -42.09 25.76
N THR A 276 -12.48 -41.79 24.75
CA THR A 276 -12.35 -42.60 23.52
C THR A 276 -10.87 -42.61 23.10
N ASN A 277 -10.44 -43.58 22.26
CA ASN A 277 -9.03 -43.85 21.86
C ASN A 277 -8.27 -42.70 21.13
N LYS A 278 -8.76 -41.46 21.20
CA LYS A 278 -8.20 -40.25 20.59
C LYS A 278 -8.07 -39.06 21.56
N THR A 279 -8.16 -39.27 22.88
CA THR A 279 -8.04 -38.19 23.89
C THR A 279 -6.61 -37.97 24.39
N PRO A 280 -6.25 -36.72 24.77
CA PRO A 280 -4.91 -36.34 25.23
C PRO A 280 -4.52 -37.04 26.55
N PRO A 281 -3.22 -37.30 26.80
CA PRO A 281 -2.78 -37.94 28.03
C PRO A 281 -2.95 -37.01 29.24
N THR A 282 -3.38 -37.53 30.39
CA THR A 282 -3.32 -36.82 31.66
C THR A 282 -1.87 -36.49 31.98
N LEU A 283 -1.52 -35.21 31.97
CA LEU A 283 -0.18 -34.73 32.28
C LEU A 283 -0.05 -34.47 33.78
N TYR A 284 0.94 -35.10 34.40
CA TYR A 284 1.26 -34.91 35.82
C TYR A 284 2.40 -33.90 35.94
N PRO A 285 2.24 -32.82 36.73
CA PRO A 285 3.30 -31.84 36.97
C PRO A 285 4.33 -32.36 37.98
N HIS A 286 5.60 -32.14 37.66
CA HIS A 286 6.73 -32.45 38.52
C HIS A 286 7.59 -31.21 38.70
N SER A 287 8.14 -31.06 39.90
CA SER A 287 9.28 -30.16 40.15
C SER A 287 10.59 -30.90 39.95
N MET A 288 11.70 -30.17 39.79
CA MET A 288 12.98 -30.75 39.42
C MET A 288 14.10 -30.24 40.33
N THR A 289 15.03 -31.12 40.69
CA THR A 289 16.35 -30.75 41.17
C THR A 289 17.39 -30.89 40.06
N LEU A 290 18.36 -29.99 40.01
CA LEU A 290 19.46 -29.99 39.05
C LEU A 290 20.78 -29.81 39.83
N LEU A 291 21.73 -30.72 39.63
CA LEU A 291 23.02 -30.73 40.33
C LEU A 291 22.92 -30.65 41.86
N GLY A 292 21.81 -31.15 42.43
CA GLY A 292 21.54 -31.13 43.88
C GLY A 292 20.73 -29.94 44.37
N SER A 293 20.48 -28.92 43.53
CA SER A 293 19.68 -27.75 43.89
C SER A 293 18.25 -27.85 43.40
N THR A 294 17.28 -27.39 44.20
CA THR A 294 15.85 -27.41 43.82
C THR A 294 15.51 -26.21 42.95
N LEU A 295 14.88 -26.45 41.79
CA LEU A 295 14.48 -25.39 40.87
C LEU A 295 13.10 -24.84 41.23
N THR A 296 13.05 -23.58 41.67
CA THR A 296 11.80 -22.88 42.01
C THR A 296 11.22 -22.18 40.78
N GLY A 297 10.16 -22.72 40.18
CA GLY A 297 9.47 -22.12 39.02
C GLY A 297 9.42 -22.99 37.77
N VAL A 298 10.37 -23.92 37.61
CA VAL A 298 10.44 -24.85 36.48
C VAL A 298 9.49 -26.03 36.70
N LEU A 299 8.70 -26.37 35.68
CA LEU A 299 7.79 -27.53 35.71
C LEU A 299 8.15 -28.52 34.62
N VAL A 300 8.06 -29.81 34.93
CA VAL A 300 8.16 -30.90 33.96
C VAL A 300 6.87 -31.70 33.98
N PHE A 301 6.22 -31.81 32.84
CA PHE A 301 5.01 -32.59 32.66
C PHE A 301 5.33 -33.93 32.01
N SER A 302 4.74 -35.01 32.52
CA SER A 302 4.86 -36.35 31.94
C SER A 302 3.53 -37.10 32.05
N THR A 303 3.40 -38.19 31.30
CA THR A 303 2.19 -39.04 31.32
C THR A 303 2.20 -40.09 32.43
N GLN A 304 3.27 -40.15 33.25
CA GLN A 304 3.48 -41.15 34.30
C GLN A 304 3.67 -40.48 35.65
N THR A 305 3.14 -41.09 36.71
CA THR A 305 3.20 -40.57 38.08
C THR A 305 4.46 -40.99 38.85
N ALA A 306 5.33 -41.84 38.28
CA ALA A 306 6.47 -42.45 38.98
C ALA A 306 7.84 -41.91 38.48
N PRO A 307 8.75 -41.44 39.36
CA PRO A 307 9.94 -40.66 38.94
C PRO A 307 11.18 -41.47 38.52
N ALA A 308 11.21 -42.79 38.71
CA ALA A 308 12.48 -43.51 38.86
C ALA A 308 13.32 -43.68 37.56
N SER A 309 12.76 -43.52 36.35
CA SER A 309 13.57 -43.61 35.12
C SER A 309 12.94 -43.05 33.85
N LEU A 310 11.89 -42.19 33.92
CA LEU A 310 11.05 -41.73 32.79
C LEU A 310 11.68 -41.95 31.40
N GLN A 311 11.48 -43.15 30.84
CA GLN A 311 11.92 -43.52 29.48
C GLN A 311 10.89 -43.08 28.43
N GLY A 312 10.20 -41.98 28.70
CA GLY A 312 9.09 -41.48 27.91
C GLY A 312 9.20 -39.99 27.67
N GLU A 313 8.33 -39.51 26.80
CA GLU A 313 8.22 -38.11 26.43
C GLU A 313 7.96 -37.20 27.64
N VAL A 314 8.67 -36.08 27.70
CA VAL A 314 8.49 -35.05 28.72
C VAL A 314 8.27 -33.69 28.08
N ILE A 315 7.48 -32.85 28.75
CA ILE A 315 7.25 -31.46 28.33
C ILE A 315 7.85 -30.57 29.42
N ALA A 316 8.85 -29.78 29.05
CA ALA A 316 9.49 -28.86 29.97
C ALA A 316 8.86 -27.47 29.83
N TYR A 317 8.53 -26.86 30.96
CA TYR A 317 8.12 -25.46 31.06
C TYR A 317 9.17 -24.67 31.85
N LEU A 318 9.84 -23.78 31.15
CA LEU A 318 10.75 -22.79 31.71
C LEU A 318 10.08 -21.41 31.55
N PRO A 319 9.54 -20.82 32.63
CA PRO A 319 8.90 -19.52 32.57
C PRO A 319 9.84 -18.49 31.93
N ASP A 320 9.35 -17.71 30.96
CA ASP A 320 10.06 -16.63 30.24
C ASP A 320 11.40 -17.03 29.57
N ASP A 321 11.59 -18.30 29.22
CA ASP A 321 12.75 -18.71 28.41
C ASP A 321 12.79 -17.87 27.12
N PRO A 322 13.90 -17.15 26.85
CA PRO A 322 14.01 -16.24 25.71
C PRO A 322 13.98 -16.97 24.35
N GLN A 323 14.11 -18.30 24.36
CA GLN A 323 14.13 -19.13 23.17
C GLN A 323 12.91 -20.05 23.10
N GLN A 324 12.64 -20.84 24.14
CA GLN A 324 11.68 -21.96 24.10
C GLN A 324 11.02 -22.20 25.47
N PRO A 325 9.97 -21.42 25.83
CA PRO A 325 9.36 -21.49 27.16
C PRO A 325 8.61 -22.80 27.43
N VAL A 326 8.02 -23.43 26.40
CA VAL A 326 7.44 -24.77 26.47
C VAL A 326 7.98 -25.60 25.32
N LYS A 327 8.57 -26.77 25.63
CA LYS A 327 9.11 -27.66 24.59
C LYS A 327 8.88 -29.12 24.92
N ARG A 328 8.57 -29.88 23.86
CA ARG A 328 8.49 -31.34 23.88
C ARG A 328 9.88 -31.95 23.72
N HIS A 329 10.24 -32.89 24.60
CA HIS A 329 11.47 -33.68 24.52
C HIS A 329 11.15 -35.17 24.52
N ALA A 330 11.96 -35.95 23.78
CA ALA A 330 11.79 -37.40 23.69
C ALA A 330 12.02 -38.13 25.04
N SER A 331 12.81 -37.53 25.93
CA SER A 331 13.13 -38.05 27.25
C SER A 331 13.65 -36.95 28.18
N MET A 332 13.71 -37.25 29.48
CA MET A 332 14.33 -36.36 30.46
C MET A 332 15.84 -36.16 30.23
N THR A 333 16.54 -37.17 29.70
CA THR A 333 17.95 -37.04 29.29
C THR A 333 18.12 -36.11 28.11
N ALA A 334 17.22 -36.14 27.12
CA ALA A 334 17.24 -35.21 25.99
C ALA A 334 16.98 -33.76 26.44
N PHE A 335 16.08 -33.56 27.40
CA PHE A 335 15.87 -32.25 28.03
C PHE A 335 17.12 -31.76 28.78
N ALA A 336 17.74 -32.60 29.61
CA ALA A 336 18.95 -32.23 30.34
C ALA A 336 20.12 -31.85 29.41
N SER A 337 20.28 -32.55 28.29
CA SER A 337 21.28 -32.22 27.27
C SER A 337 21.00 -30.88 26.57
N ASP A 338 19.74 -30.63 26.19
CA ASP A 338 19.33 -29.34 25.59
C ASP A 338 19.57 -28.18 26.56
N LEU A 339 19.22 -28.36 27.84
CA LEU A 339 19.48 -27.37 28.89
C LEU A 339 20.98 -27.15 29.11
N ALA A 340 21.80 -28.20 29.08
CA ALA A 340 23.24 -28.09 29.24
C ALA A 340 23.91 -27.31 28.10
N ILE A 341 23.38 -27.42 26.86
CA ILE A 341 23.84 -26.61 25.73
C ILE A 341 23.51 -25.14 25.96
N LYS A 342 22.27 -24.82 26.37
CA LYS A 342 21.86 -23.45 26.68
C LYS A 342 22.68 -22.83 27.82
N LEU A 343 22.96 -23.60 28.88
CA LEU A 343 23.75 -23.16 30.04
C LEU A 343 25.24 -22.91 29.74
N ARG A 344 25.73 -23.17 28.52
CA ARG A 344 27.08 -22.75 28.10
C ARG A 344 27.20 -21.24 27.91
N ASP A 345 26.08 -20.56 27.64
CA ASP A 345 26.04 -19.12 27.45
C ASP A 345 25.92 -18.40 28.81
N ASP A 346 26.81 -17.45 29.09
CA ASP A 346 26.83 -16.72 30.35
C ASP A 346 25.59 -15.85 30.57
N SER A 347 24.96 -15.33 29.51
CA SER A 347 23.71 -14.58 29.58
C SER A 347 22.52 -15.49 29.92
N TYR A 348 22.52 -16.72 29.37
CA TYR A 348 21.49 -17.70 29.70
C TYR A 348 21.66 -18.24 31.13
N GLN A 349 22.90 -18.40 31.60
CA GLN A 349 23.15 -18.71 33.01
C GLN A 349 22.53 -17.64 33.92
N GLN A 350 22.70 -16.35 33.60
CA GLN A 350 22.12 -15.25 34.40
C GLN A 350 20.60 -15.37 34.51
N TYR A 351 19.92 -15.59 33.38
CA TYR A 351 18.50 -15.91 33.35
C TYR A 351 18.15 -17.12 34.23
N PHE A 352 18.93 -18.21 34.15
CA PHE A 352 18.63 -19.46 34.85
C PHE A 352 18.83 -19.37 36.37
N SER A 353 19.70 -18.48 36.84
CA SER A 353 20.03 -18.31 38.27
C SER A 353 18.84 -17.98 39.15
N ARG A 354 17.80 -17.33 38.60
CA ARG A 354 16.57 -16.96 39.33
C ARG A 354 15.79 -18.15 39.87
N PHE A 355 15.99 -19.34 39.31
CA PHE A 355 15.32 -20.55 39.75
C PHE A 355 16.00 -21.20 40.96
N ILE A 356 17.15 -20.70 41.42
CA ILE A 356 18.01 -21.35 42.43
C ILE A 356 18.05 -20.51 43.70
N ASP A 357 17.81 -21.13 44.87
CA ASP A 357 17.91 -20.50 46.20
C ASP A 357 19.27 -19.80 46.37
N HIS A 358 19.28 -18.57 46.88
CA HIS A 358 20.48 -17.72 46.89
C HIS A 358 21.61 -18.35 47.72
N LYS A 359 21.23 -19.11 48.77
CA LYS A 359 22.15 -19.91 49.60
C LYS A 359 22.85 -21.06 48.85
N GLU A 360 22.28 -21.54 47.75
CA GLU A 360 22.77 -22.69 46.96
C GLU A 360 23.44 -22.28 45.63
N LEU A 361 23.37 -20.98 45.27
CA LEU A 361 23.82 -20.49 43.97
C LEU A 361 25.32 -20.70 43.72
N GLU A 362 26.19 -20.47 44.72
CA GLU A 362 27.65 -20.67 44.58
C GLU A 362 28.05 -22.15 44.46
N PRO A 363 27.55 -23.06 45.32
CA PRO A 363 27.74 -24.49 45.12
C PRO A 363 27.25 -24.96 43.75
N PHE A 364 26.08 -24.49 43.32
CA PHE A 364 25.50 -24.84 42.03
C PHE A 364 26.37 -24.39 40.86
N LEU A 365 26.74 -23.10 40.78
CA LEU A 365 27.54 -22.56 39.67
C LEU A 365 28.93 -23.18 39.60
N THR A 366 29.55 -23.45 40.76
CA THR A 366 30.83 -24.17 40.84
C THR A 366 30.71 -25.57 40.24
N THR A 367 29.64 -26.29 40.62
CA THR A 367 29.37 -27.64 40.10
C THR A 367 29.05 -27.59 38.61
N LEU A 368 28.22 -26.63 38.17
CA LEU A 368 27.84 -26.45 36.78
C LEU A 368 29.06 -26.18 35.90
N ARG A 369 29.93 -25.24 36.28
CA ARG A 369 31.16 -24.93 35.53
C ARG A 369 32.05 -26.16 35.40
N SER A 370 32.20 -26.95 36.47
CA SER A 370 32.98 -28.21 36.43
C SER A 370 32.39 -29.28 35.50
N LYS A 371 31.09 -29.22 35.20
CA LYS A 371 30.39 -30.13 34.30
C LYS A 371 30.34 -29.65 32.85
N LEU A 372 30.46 -28.34 32.62
CA LEU A 372 30.42 -27.72 31.28
C LEU A 372 31.82 -27.49 30.69
N PHE A 373 32.83 -27.25 31.54
CA PHE A 373 34.18 -26.86 31.12
C PHE A 373 35.26 -27.69 31.81
N ILE A 374 36.31 -28.02 31.07
CA ILE A 374 37.56 -28.56 31.60
C ILE A 374 38.50 -27.38 31.86
N THR A 375 39.05 -27.30 33.07
CA THR A 375 40.03 -26.27 33.44
C THR A 375 41.43 -26.81 33.26
N GLN A 376 42.21 -26.21 32.36
CA GLN A 376 43.64 -26.49 32.16
C GLN A 376 44.46 -25.35 32.76
N ILE A 377 45.42 -25.70 33.60
CA ILE A 377 46.34 -24.74 34.22
C ILE A 377 47.68 -24.88 33.49
N ASP A 378 48.00 -23.91 32.66
CA ASP A 378 49.33 -23.82 32.07
C ASP A 378 50.32 -23.27 33.12
N PRO A 379 51.55 -23.79 33.19
CA PRO A 379 52.60 -23.19 34.00
C PRO A 379 52.82 -21.73 33.55
N ALA A 380 53.07 -20.84 34.51
CA ALA A 380 53.25 -19.41 34.26
C ALA A 380 54.33 -19.19 33.18
N GLN A 381 53.99 -18.44 32.13
CA GLN A 381 54.96 -18.08 31.09
C GLN A 381 55.88 -17.00 31.62
N VAL A 382 57.06 -17.42 32.09
CA VAL A 382 58.12 -16.51 32.55
C VAL A 382 58.90 -16.00 31.33
N PRO A 383 58.91 -14.70 31.02
CA PRO A 383 59.78 -14.12 30.00
C PRO A 383 61.25 -14.38 30.39
N LYS A 384 62.08 -14.84 29.44
CA LYS A 384 63.49 -15.14 29.72
C LYS A 384 64.22 -13.90 30.25
N GLY A 385 64.62 -13.94 31.52
CA GLY A 385 65.43 -12.91 32.16
C GLY A 385 64.73 -12.10 33.26
N GLU A 386 63.44 -12.30 33.50
CA GLU A 386 62.68 -11.56 34.52
C GLU A 386 62.02 -12.48 35.55
N GLY A 387 62.31 -12.25 36.84
CA GLY A 387 61.53 -12.73 37.99
C GLY A 387 61.63 -14.21 38.36
N ARG A 388 61.11 -14.56 39.53
CA ARG A 388 60.93 -15.96 39.94
C ARG A 388 59.57 -16.47 39.40
N PRO A 389 59.39 -17.78 39.14
CA PRO A 389 58.14 -18.32 38.61
C PRO A 389 56.89 -18.02 39.46
N GLU A 390 57.11 -17.75 40.75
CA GLU A 390 56.12 -17.37 41.76
C GLU A 390 55.57 -15.93 41.61
N ASP A 391 56.21 -15.09 40.78
CA ASP A 391 55.80 -13.70 40.53
C ASP A 391 54.86 -13.54 39.33
N PHE A 392 54.63 -14.60 38.55
CA PHE A 392 53.81 -14.58 37.33
C PHE A 392 52.50 -15.36 37.50
N PRO A 393 51.34 -14.81 37.10
CA PRO A 393 50.05 -15.47 37.26
C PRO A 393 49.94 -16.72 36.38
N LEU A 394 49.36 -17.79 36.92
CA LEU A 394 49.01 -19.01 36.19
C LEU A 394 48.04 -18.67 35.04
N VAL A 395 48.28 -19.22 33.85
CA VAL A 395 47.36 -19.05 32.71
C VAL A 395 46.32 -20.17 32.78
N ILE A 396 45.10 -19.82 33.19
CA ILE A 396 43.98 -20.75 33.27
C ILE A 396 43.22 -20.70 31.94
N ARG A 397 43.20 -21.82 31.21
CA ARG A 397 42.36 -21.99 30.01
C ARG A 397 41.20 -22.91 30.32
N SER A 398 40.01 -22.57 29.83
CA SER A 398 38.84 -23.43 29.92
C SER A 398 38.48 -23.94 28.53
N SER A 399 38.25 -25.25 28.39
CA SER A 399 37.80 -25.89 27.15
C SER A 399 36.43 -26.53 27.34
N LEU A 400 35.58 -26.47 26.31
CA LEU A 400 34.21 -26.97 26.35
C LEU A 400 34.15 -28.51 26.45
N ILE A 401 33.28 -29.05 27.31
CA ILE A 401 32.92 -30.47 27.29
C ILE A 401 31.85 -30.66 26.21
N GLU A 402 32.09 -31.52 25.22
CA GLU A 402 31.17 -31.71 24.07
C GLU A 402 29.79 -32.26 24.49
N HIS A 403 29.75 -33.21 25.43
CA HIS A 403 28.53 -33.84 25.94
C HIS A 403 28.45 -33.79 27.48
N PRO A 404 28.10 -32.63 28.07
CA PRO A 404 27.99 -32.47 29.51
C PRO A 404 26.79 -33.25 30.06
N VAL A 405 27.00 -34.01 31.12
CA VAL A 405 25.93 -34.75 31.82
C VAL A 405 25.54 -33.99 33.09
N LEU A 406 24.29 -33.53 33.14
CA LEU A 406 23.72 -32.88 34.30
C LEU A 406 22.88 -33.87 35.11
N ASN A 407 23.17 -34.00 36.41
CA ASN A 407 22.39 -34.85 37.31
C ASN A 407 21.07 -34.15 37.67
N PHE A 408 19.96 -34.88 37.66
CA PHE A 408 18.65 -34.35 38.01
C PHE A 408 17.80 -35.35 38.80
N THR A 409 16.77 -34.86 39.48
CA THR A 409 15.72 -35.69 40.12
C THR A 409 14.37 -35.00 39.97
N LEU A 410 13.32 -35.77 39.72
CA LEU A 410 11.95 -35.25 39.64
C LEU A 410 11.17 -35.54 40.92
N LEU A 411 10.37 -34.57 41.33
CA LEU A 411 9.57 -34.60 42.56
C LEU A 411 8.10 -34.33 42.19
N ASN A 412 7.22 -35.26 42.58
CA ASN A 412 5.79 -35.19 42.27
C ASN A 412 5.12 -33.97 42.91
N ILE A 413 4.25 -33.30 42.15
CA ILE A 413 3.37 -32.25 42.66
C ILE A 413 1.94 -32.81 42.75
N TYR A 414 1.43 -32.95 43.98
CA TYR A 414 0.11 -33.55 44.25
C TYR A 414 -1.05 -32.54 44.31
N GLN A 415 -0.73 -31.25 44.40
CA GLN A 415 -1.69 -30.15 44.46
C GLN A 415 -1.75 -29.39 43.13
N ASP A 416 -2.69 -28.45 42.97
CA ASP A 416 -2.74 -27.55 41.81
C ASP A 416 -1.37 -26.87 41.60
N TYR A 417 -0.82 -26.94 40.38
CA TYR A 417 0.54 -26.48 40.12
C TYR A 417 0.71 -24.97 40.41
N SER A 418 -0.32 -24.15 40.17
CA SER A 418 -0.26 -22.71 40.43
C SER A 418 -0.19 -22.41 41.93
N GLU A 419 -0.89 -23.21 42.75
CA GLU A 419 -0.79 -23.17 44.21
C GLU A 419 0.60 -23.58 44.70
N TYR A 420 1.15 -24.66 44.15
CA TYR A 420 2.52 -25.11 44.44
C TYR A 420 3.56 -24.04 44.10
N LEU A 421 3.50 -23.46 42.89
CA LEU A 421 4.42 -22.42 42.46
C LEU A 421 4.33 -21.17 43.33
N PHE A 422 3.13 -20.75 43.73
CA PHE A 422 2.94 -19.62 44.65
C PHE A 422 3.61 -19.87 46.00
N ILE A 423 3.40 -21.05 46.60
CA ILE A 423 4.00 -21.42 47.89
C ILE A 423 5.52 -21.47 47.80
N GLN A 424 6.08 -22.11 46.75
CA GLN A 424 7.52 -22.22 46.58
C GLN A 424 8.18 -20.87 46.31
N LYS A 425 7.56 -20.01 45.50
CA LYS A 425 8.02 -18.65 45.29
C LYS A 425 8.02 -17.87 46.61
N ARG A 426 6.92 -17.86 47.35
CA ARG A 426 6.88 -17.18 48.66
C ARG A 426 7.96 -17.67 49.62
N ARG A 427 8.17 -18.99 49.70
CA ARG A 427 9.24 -19.60 50.50
C ARG A 427 10.61 -19.06 50.10
N LYS A 428 10.96 -19.15 48.82
CA LYS A 428 12.24 -18.70 48.28
C LYS A 428 12.50 -17.22 48.59
N LEU A 429 11.50 -16.35 48.41
CA LEU A 429 11.65 -14.92 48.69
C LEU A 429 11.96 -14.64 50.18
N LEU A 430 11.26 -15.30 51.09
CA LEU A 430 11.50 -15.16 52.54
C LEU A 430 12.84 -15.78 52.97
N GLU A 431 13.26 -16.89 52.35
CA GLU A 431 14.55 -17.54 52.62
C GLU A 431 15.75 -16.76 52.05
N ASP A 432 15.57 -16.05 50.94
CA ASP A 432 16.62 -15.26 50.29
C ASP A 432 16.80 -13.87 50.95
N ALA A 433 15.75 -13.32 51.58
CA ALA A 433 15.76 -11.99 52.18
C ALA A 433 16.96 -11.69 53.12
N PRO A 434 17.37 -12.59 54.04
CA PRO A 434 18.52 -12.35 54.93
C PRO A 434 19.88 -12.28 54.22
N PHE A 435 19.96 -12.77 52.98
CA PHE A 435 21.16 -12.68 52.16
C PHE A 435 21.23 -11.34 51.40
N LEU A 436 20.06 -10.78 51.06
CA LEU A 436 19.90 -9.50 50.37
C LEU A 436 20.06 -8.29 51.31
N ALA A 437 19.47 -8.36 52.52
CA ALA A 437 19.60 -7.31 53.53
C ALA A 437 19.87 -7.94 54.91
N VAL A 438 20.97 -7.54 55.54
CA VAL A 438 21.55 -8.20 56.70
C VAL A 438 21.17 -7.46 57.96
N SER A 439 20.53 -8.16 58.89
CA SER A 439 20.26 -7.56 60.19
C SER A 439 21.51 -7.48 61.06
N THR A 440 21.58 -6.46 61.92
CA THR A 440 22.71 -6.28 62.85
C THR A 440 22.91 -7.52 63.73
N ASP A 441 21.79 -8.12 64.19
CA ASP A 441 21.79 -9.36 64.98
C ASP A 441 22.34 -10.58 64.22
N THR A 442 22.14 -10.65 62.90
CA THR A 442 22.68 -11.74 62.06
C THR A 442 24.16 -11.56 61.79
N GLU A 443 24.63 -10.33 61.65
CA GLU A 443 26.05 -10.02 61.45
C GLU A 443 26.84 -10.27 62.75
N ASP A 444 26.30 -9.93 63.91
CA ASP A 444 26.96 -10.18 65.21
C ASP A 444 27.05 -11.69 65.58
N GLN A 445 26.30 -12.57 64.90
CA GLN A 445 26.31 -14.03 65.11
C GLN A 445 27.31 -14.80 64.21
N LYS A 446 27.96 -14.16 63.22
CA LYS A 446 28.89 -14.82 62.29
C LYS A 446 30.13 -13.98 62.01
N THR A 447 31.32 -14.59 61.97
CA THR A 447 32.57 -13.90 61.61
C THR A 447 32.56 -13.45 60.14
N ARG A 448 32.68 -12.15 59.86
CA ARG A 448 32.73 -11.52 58.52
C ARG A 448 33.67 -12.21 57.52
N HIS A 449 34.73 -12.87 58.00
CA HIS A 449 35.72 -13.56 57.16
C HIS A 449 35.11 -14.72 56.33
N ASP A 450 34.24 -15.54 56.93
CA ASP A 450 33.57 -16.67 56.25
C ASP A 450 32.55 -16.22 55.20
N ARG A 451 32.10 -14.97 55.31
CA ARG A 451 31.14 -14.34 54.41
C ARG A 451 31.83 -13.61 53.26
N GLN A 452 32.92 -12.88 53.53
CA GLN A 452 33.72 -12.22 52.50
C GLN A 452 34.30 -13.20 51.47
N GLN A 453 34.62 -14.44 51.87
CA GLN A 453 35.07 -15.47 50.93
C GLN A 453 33.93 -15.99 50.03
N ARG A 454 32.69 -16.02 50.52
CA ARG A 454 31.50 -16.34 49.71
C ARG A 454 31.14 -15.19 48.78
N LEU A 455 31.11 -13.96 49.28
CA LEU A 455 30.82 -12.74 48.50
C LEU A 455 31.89 -12.45 47.44
N LYS A 456 33.19 -12.69 47.70
CA LYS A 456 34.24 -12.52 46.66
C LYS A 456 34.14 -13.52 45.52
N LYS A 457 33.66 -14.75 45.77
CA LYS A 457 33.45 -15.77 44.72
C LYS A 457 32.16 -15.55 43.93
N ILE A 458 31.18 -14.89 44.56
CA ILE A 458 29.88 -14.54 44.00
C ILE A 458 29.89 -13.14 43.32
N GLY A 459 30.85 -12.28 43.69
CA GLY A 459 30.82 -10.83 43.47
C GLY A 459 31.03 -10.32 42.05
N GLU A 460 31.53 -11.14 41.13
CA GLU A 460 31.56 -10.76 39.70
C GLU A 460 30.21 -11.02 39.00
N TRP A 461 29.32 -11.79 39.63
CA TRP A 461 28.08 -12.26 38.99
C TRP A 461 26.81 -11.84 39.75
N ALA A 462 26.85 -11.68 41.08
CA ALA A 462 25.68 -11.29 41.88
C ALA A 462 25.33 -9.80 41.87
N VAL A 463 26.28 -8.90 41.59
CA VAL A 463 26.00 -7.45 41.60
C VAL A 463 24.97 -7.06 40.51
N ASN A 464 24.84 -7.88 39.45
CA ASN A 464 23.84 -7.68 38.40
C ASN A 464 22.49 -8.39 38.66
N VAL A 465 22.37 -9.21 39.71
CA VAL A 465 21.18 -10.08 39.96
C VAL A 465 20.25 -9.50 41.04
N ILE A 466 20.63 -8.41 41.71
CA ILE A 466 19.92 -7.92 42.92
C ILE A 466 18.66 -7.07 42.61
N GLU A 467 18.34 -6.76 41.34
CA GLU A 467 17.08 -6.08 40.96
C GLU A 467 15.79 -6.96 41.09
N ILE A 468 15.86 -8.13 41.75
CA ILE A 468 14.85 -9.22 41.63
C ILE A 468 14.07 -9.47 42.93
N VAL A 469 13.29 -8.50 43.40
CA VAL A 469 12.32 -8.76 44.50
C VAL A 469 10.89 -8.56 44.01
N GLY A 470 10.61 -7.48 43.26
CA GLY A 470 9.31 -7.29 42.59
C GLY A 470 9.09 -8.25 41.42
N SER A 471 10.13 -8.60 40.67
CA SER A 471 10.07 -9.50 39.51
C SER A 471 10.05 -11.00 39.87
N PHE A 472 10.08 -11.33 41.17
CA PHE A 472 10.22 -12.71 41.62
C PHE A 472 8.90 -13.50 41.57
N PHE A 473 7.77 -12.88 41.91
CA PHE A 473 6.44 -13.48 41.70
C PHE A 473 5.99 -13.35 40.24
N ILE A 474 6.33 -12.24 39.61
CA ILE A 474 5.88 -11.84 38.28
C ILE A 474 7.12 -11.42 37.47
N PRO A 475 7.76 -12.36 36.76
CA PRO A 475 8.88 -12.04 35.90
C PRO A 475 8.49 -11.02 34.82
N ALA A 476 9.45 -10.23 34.34
CA ALA A 476 9.23 -9.41 33.14
C ALA A 476 8.74 -10.29 31.97
N LEU A 477 7.74 -9.81 31.24
CA LEU A 477 7.19 -10.52 30.08
C LEU A 477 8.32 -10.91 29.12
N GLY A 478 8.39 -12.19 28.76
CA GLY A 478 9.44 -12.70 27.88
C GLY A 478 9.51 -11.93 26.56
N GLU A 479 10.72 -11.68 26.07
CA GLU A 479 11.00 -10.88 24.87
C GLU A 479 10.20 -11.34 23.63
N LEU A 480 10.04 -12.65 23.45
CA LEU A 480 9.24 -13.24 22.38
C LEU A 480 7.75 -12.88 22.47
N MET A 481 7.16 -12.88 23.67
CA MET A 481 5.77 -12.50 23.87
C MET A 481 5.58 -11.01 23.57
N MET A 482 6.53 -10.18 23.98
CA MET A 482 6.46 -8.74 23.71
C MET A 482 6.65 -8.41 22.23
N LEU A 483 7.54 -9.11 21.52
CA LEU A 483 7.71 -8.97 20.06
C LEU A 483 6.44 -9.37 19.30
N GLN A 484 5.82 -10.48 19.69
CA GLN A 484 4.53 -10.91 19.13
C GLN A 484 3.44 -9.86 19.37
N MET A 485 3.39 -9.32 20.58
CA MET A 485 2.40 -8.29 20.95
C MET A 485 2.65 -6.98 20.20
N ALA A 486 3.91 -6.60 20.00
CA ALA A 486 4.28 -5.44 19.19
C ALA A 486 3.79 -5.58 17.74
N TYR A 487 3.95 -6.77 17.16
CA TYR A 487 3.40 -7.08 15.86
C TYR A 487 1.87 -7.00 15.83
N GLN A 488 1.19 -7.55 16.84
CA GLN A 488 -0.27 -7.51 16.92
C GLN A 488 -0.80 -6.07 16.98
N ILE A 489 -0.19 -5.22 17.80
CA ILE A 489 -0.55 -3.79 17.89
C ILE A 489 -0.36 -3.10 16.53
N LEU A 490 0.70 -3.45 15.80
CA LEU A 490 0.92 -2.96 14.44
C LEU A 490 -0.16 -3.47 13.48
N ASP A 491 -0.53 -4.76 13.51
CA ASP A 491 -1.55 -5.32 12.61
C ASP A 491 -2.95 -4.74 12.89
N ASP A 492 -3.29 -4.53 14.17
CA ASP A 492 -4.56 -3.93 14.58
C ASP A 492 -4.67 -2.45 14.16
N THR A 493 -3.54 -1.76 14.07
CA THR A 493 -3.50 -0.34 13.70
C THR A 493 -3.34 -0.12 12.20
N TYR A 494 -2.53 -0.96 11.55
CA TYR A 494 -2.09 -0.78 10.17
C TYR A 494 -2.46 -2.00 9.30
N GLU A 495 -2.93 -1.75 8.09
CA GLU A 495 -3.23 -2.79 7.10
C GLU A 495 -1.99 -3.11 6.26
N GLY A 496 -1.68 -4.40 6.11
CA GLY A 496 -0.65 -4.86 5.16
C GLY A 496 0.78 -4.81 5.71
N ILE A 497 0.98 -4.78 7.03
CA ILE A 497 2.32 -4.74 7.65
C ILE A 497 3.24 -5.90 7.24
N ARG A 498 2.65 -7.00 6.71
CA ARG A 498 3.35 -8.18 6.17
C ARG A 498 4.11 -7.88 4.89
N ASP A 499 3.67 -6.89 4.13
CA ASP A 499 4.22 -6.52 2.83
C ASP A 499 5.17 -5.32 2.93
N TRP A 500 5.35 -4.78 4.14
CA TRP A 500 6.23 -3.65 4.40
C TRP A 500 7.70 -4.07 4.50
N THR A 501 8.58 -3.17 4.09
CA THR A 501 10.01 -3.28 4.39
C THR A 501 10.25 -3.00 5.87
N GLN A 502 11.32 -3.57 6.44
CA GLN A 502 11.63 -3.42 7.86
C GLN A 502 11.71 -1.94 8.31
N GLY A 503 12.21 -1.06 7.45
CA GLY A 503 12.26 0.39 7.71
C GLY A 503 10.87 1.00 7.93
N LYS A 504 9.91 0.70 7.04
CA LYS A 504 8.51 1.16 7.16
C LYS A 504 7.86 0.68 8.47
N THR A 505 8.10 -0.59 8.85
CA THR A 505 7.57 -1.17 10.10
C THR A 505 8.11 -0.45 11.35
N ILE A 506 9.40 -0.13 11.38
CA ILE A 506 10.02 0.60 12.51
C ILE A 506 9.48 2.04 12.58
N GLU A 507 9.37 2.73 11.44
CA GLU A 507 8.83 4.10 11.40
C GLU A 507 7.37 4.17 11.90
N ALA A 508 6.53 3.21 11.52
CA ALA A 508 5.15 3.11 11.98
C ALA A 508 5.04 2.79 13.48
N TRP A 509 5.94 1.93 13.99
CA TRP A 509 6.02 1.60 15.41
C TRP A 509 6.42 2.82 16.25
N ASP A 510 7.46 3.54 15.83
CA ASP A 510 7.90 4.75 16.51
C ASP A 510 6.80 5.82 16.52
N HIS A 511 6.09 5.99 15.40
CA HIS A 511 4.97 6.93 15.32
C HIS A 511 3.82 6.56 16.27
N LEU A 512 3.44 5.28 16.35
CA LEU A 512 2.40 4.80 17.25
C LEU A 512 2.73 5.12 18.72
N PHE A 513 3.98 4.93 19.15
CA PHE A 513 4.39 5.30 20.52
C PHE A 513 4.51 6.80 20.75
N ASN A 514 4.83 7.58 19.71
CA ASN A 514 4.79 9.04 19.83
C ASN A 514 3.35 9.51 20.06
N VAL A 515 2.36 8.94 19.36
CA VAL A 515 0.93 9.17 19.60
C VAL A 515 0.55 8.75 21.03
N LEU A 516 0.90 7.53 21.46
CA LEU A 516 0.63 7.06 22.83
C LEU A 516 1.21 8.03 23.89
N SER A 517 2.47 8.45 23.76
CA SER A 517 3.11 9.37 24.71
C SER A 517 2.45 10.76 24.76
N SER A 518 1.80 11.19 23.68
CA SER A 518 1.11 12.49 23.63
C SER A 518 -0.26 12.49 24.34
N THR A 519 -0.91 11.32 24.49
CA THR A 519 -2.27 11.23 25.07
C THR A 519 -2.34 11.56 26.56
N VAL A 520 -1.26 11.39 27.32
CA VAL A 520 -1.20 11.72 28.77
C VAL A 520 -1.16 13.23 29.02
N GLN A 521 -0.73 14.04 28.04
CA GLN A 521 -0.57 15.50 28.21
C GLN A 521 -1.79 16.32 27.76
N ILE A 522 -2.79 15.72 27.08
CA ILE A 522 -3.92 16.45 26.49
C ILE A 522 -5.17 16.45 27.41
N ALA A 523 -5.25 15.58 28.41
CA ALA A 523 -6.38 15.53 29.35
C ALA A 523 -6.50 16.76 30.27
N THR A 524 -5.46 17.60 30.37
CA THR A 524 -5.40 18.79 31.24
C THR A 524 -5.74 20.12 30.56
N LEU A 525 -6.15 20.14 29.29
CA LEU A 525 -6.35 21.39 28.54
C LEU A 525 -7.81 21.63 28.15
N SER A 526 -8.61 22.02 29.14
CA SER A 526 -9.74 22.93 28.90
C SER A 526 -9.28 24.33 29.26
N ILE A 527 -9.28 25.23 28.27
CA ILE A 527 -8.94 26.68 28.33
C ILE A 527 -7.45 27.03 28.20
N GLY A 528 -7.04 27.60 27.04
CA GLY A 528 -5.87 28.47 26.92
C GLY A 528 -4.71 27.99 26.05
N SER A 529 -4.62 28.53 24.83
CA SER A 529 -3.54 28.39 23.85
C SER A 529 -2.16 28.89 24.35
N LYS A 530 -1.10 28.05 24.32
CA LYS A 530 0.30 28.42 23.88
C LYS A 530 1.46 27.42 24.09
N ILE A 531 1.25 26.12 24.35
CA ILE A 531 2.39 25.18 24.47
C ILE A 531 2.08 23.89 23.71
N ILE A 532 2.31 23.84 22.39
CA ILE A 532 2.08 22.61 21.59
C ILE A 532 3.28 22.26 20.67
N ALA A 533 4.05 23.23 20.17
CA ALA A 533 5.04 22.97 19.12
C ALA A 533 6.27 22.13 19.55
N ASP A 534 6.73 22.22 20.80
CA ASP A 534 7.98 21.55 21.22
C ASP A 534 7.81 20.07 21.60
N ALA A 535 6.56 19.57 21.72
CA ALA A 535 6.28 18.18 22.11
C ALA A 535 6.01 17.25 20.90
N LEU A 536 5.79 17.79 19.70
CA LEU A 536 5.41 17.03 18.51
C LEU A 536 6.64 16.65 17.67
N LYS A 537 7.09 15.40 17.81
CA LYS A 537 8.09 14.83 16.90
C LYS A 537 7.54 14.79 15.47
N PRO A 538 8.34 15.13 14.43
CA PRO A 538 7.89 15.13 13.05
C PRO A 538 7.45 13.73 12.61
N THR A 539 6.22 13.60 12.11
CA THR A 539 5.72 12.38 11.48
C THR A 539 6.57 12.04 10.24
N PRO A 540 7.10 10.80 10.11
CA PRO A 540 7.81 10.35 8.92
C PRO A 540 6.97 10.50 7.64
N SER A 541 7.62 10.73 6.50
CA SER A 541 6.93 10.93 5.21
C SER A 541 6.08 9.73 4.79
N PHE A 542 6.55 8.52 5.09
CA PHE A 542 5.81 7.28 4.87
C PHE A 542 4.48 7.30 5.64
N VAL A 543 4.53 7.58 6.95
CA VAL A 543 3.34 7.58 7.81
C VAL A 543 2.33 8.63 7.32
N LYS A 544 2.78 9.81 6.88
CA LYS A 544 1.89 10.85 6.29
C LYS A 544 1.08 10.37 5.08
N GLY A 545 1.62 9.42 4.32
CA GLY A 545 0.96 8.85 3.14
C GLY A 545 -0.12 7.82 3.46
N LEU A 546 -0.20 7.34 4.71
CA LEU A 546 -1.15 6.29 5.10
C LEU A 546 -2.60 6.80 5.02
N LYS A 547 -3.47 6.01 4.39
CA LYS A 547 -4.89 6.29 4.24
C LYS A 547 -5.72 5.48 5.25
N PRO A 548 -6.71 6.08 5.93
CA PRO A 548 -7.63 5.33 6.75
C PRO A 548 -8.57 4.50 5.86
N VAL A 549 -8.63 3.19 6.10
CA VAL A 549 -9.45 2.25 5.35
C VAL A 549 -10.29 1.39 6.28
N THR A 550 -11.38 0.86 5.77
CA THR A 550 -12.23 -0.10 6.49
C THR A 550 -12.13 -1.46 5.81
N ARG A 551 -11.73 -2.49 6.56
CA ARG A 551 -11.71 -3.87 6.06
C ARG A 551 -13.13 -4.40 5.88
N HIS A 552 -13.26 -5.50 5.14
CA HIS A 552 -14.54 -6.22 4.98
C HIS A 552 -15.19 -6.64 6.32
N THR A 553 -14.42 -6.73 7.41
CA THR A 553 -14.91 -7.02 8.77
C THR A 553 -15.46 -5.80 9.51
N GLY A 554 -15.34 -4.59 8.96
CA GLY A 554 -15.75 -3.33 9.60
C GLY A 554 -14.66 -2.63 10.42
N GLU A 555 -13.49 -3.25 10.61
CA GLU A 555 -12.36 -2.67 11.32
C GLU A 555 -11.72 -1.52 10.53
N LYS A 556 -11.42 -0.39 11.20
CA LYS A 556 -10.69 0.74 10.64
C LYS A 556 -9.18 0.57 10.87
N ARG A 557 -8.38 0.59 9.80
CA ARG A 557 -6.92 0.50 9.84
C ARG A 557 -6.27 1.57 8.96
N LEU A 558 -5.00 1.85 9.17
CA LEU A 558 -4.20 2.73 8.32
C LEU A 558 -3.47 1.91 7.25
N TRP A 559 -3.73 2.18 5.98
CA TRP A 559 -3.18 1.45 4.84
C TRP A 559 -2.19 2.30 4.06
N ASP A 560 -1.07 1.70 3.65
CA ASP A 560 -0.14 2.31 2.70
C ASP A 560 -0.72 2.19 1.29
N PRO A 561 -1.01 3.30 0.58
CA PRO A 561 -1.64 3.28 -0.75
C PRO A 561 -0.69 2.82 -1.87
N ASP A 562 0.06 1.76 -1.62
CA ASP A 562 0.97 1.08 -2.51
C ASP A 562 0.28 -0.16 -3.11
N LEU A 563 0.23 -0.22 -4.45
CA LEU A 563 -0.38 -1.33 -5.18
C LEU A 563 0.64 -2.41 -5.56
N THR A 564 1.94 -2.22 -5.34
CA THR A 564 2.96 -3.23 -5.65
C THR A 564 2.65 -4.60 -5.01
N PRO A 565 2.20 -4.70 -3.74
CA PRO A 565 1.80 -5.99 -3.14
C PRO A 565 0.60 -6.66 -3.81
N TYR A 566 -0.22 -5.90 -4.54
CA TYR A 566 -1.42 -6.38 -5.23
C TYR A 566 -1.14 -6.83 -6.67
N GLN A 567 0.08 -6.60 -7.18
CA GLN A 567 0.46 -7.03 -8.52
C GLN A 567 0.40 -8.56 -8.60
N HIS A 568 -0.29 -9.04 -9.62
CA HIS A 568 -0.37 -10.46 -9.88
C HIS A 568 0.93 -10.94 -10.57
N PRO A 569 1.58 -12.02 -10.09
CA PRO A 569 2.89 -12.43 -10.59
C PRO A 569 2.85 -13.08 -11.99
N THR A 570 1.68 -13.51 -12.45
CA THR A 570 1.51 -14.17 -13.75
C THR A 570 1.42 -13.14 -14.88
N GLU A 571 2.32 -13.24 -15.85
CA GLU A 571 2.17 -12.57 -17.14
C GLU A 571 1.08 -13.27 -17.95
N LEU A 572 0.03 -12.52 -18.32
CA LEU A 572 -1.04 -13.05 -19.15
C LEU A 572 -0.55 -13.27 -20.58
N PRO A 573 -1.04 -14.31 -21.29
CA PRO A 573 -0.77 -14.48 -22.71
C PRO A 573 -1.16 -13.22 -23.48
N SER A 574 -0.26 -12.72 -24.34
CA SER A 574 -0.45 -11.48 -25.09
C SER A 574 -1.71 -11.48 -25.96
N SER A 575 -2.19 -12.66 -26.36
CA SER A 575 -3.38 -12.92 -27.17
C SER A 575 -4.71 -12.94 -26.40
N THR A 576 -4.71 -12.75 -25.07
CA THR A 576 -5.95 -12.76 -24.28
C THR A 576 -6.82 -11.55 -24.66
N PRO A 577 -8.04 -11.76 -25.19
CA PRO A 577 -8.91 -10.67 -25.58
C PRO A 577 -9.45 -9.94 -24.34
N ALA A 578 -9.52 -8.61 -24.43
CA ALA A 578 -10.19 -7.79 -23.43
C ALA A 578 -11.64 -7.52 -23.86
N ASN A 579 -12.57 -7.48 -22.90
CA ASN A 579 -13.95 -7.07 -23.15
C ASN A 579 -14.06 -5.53 -23.33
N ASP A 580 -15.28 -5.02 -23.51
CA ASP A 580 -15.55 -3.58 -23.69
C ASP A 580 -15.08 -2.71 -22.50
N LEU A 581 -14.97 -3.30 -21.31
CA LEU A 581 -14.41 -2.64 -20.13
C LEU A 581 -12.88 -2.70 -20.09
N GLY A 582 -12.20 -3.41 -20.98
CA GLY A 582 -10.76 -3.62 -20.93
C GLY A 582 -10.32 -4.72 -19.96
N LEU A 583 -11.25 -5.54 -19.46
CA LEU A 583 -10.95 -6.68 -18.58
C LEU A 583 -10.66 -7.93 -19.40
N MET A 584 -9.65 -8.68 -18.97
CA MET A 584 -9.24 -9.96 -19.58
C MET A 584 -9.67 -11.12 -18.70
N LEU A 585 -10.30 -12.13 -19.30
CA LEU A 585 -10.69 -13.36 -18.59
C LEU A 585 -9.61 -14.42 -18.77
N HIS A 586 -9.09 -14.95 -17.66
CA HIS A 586 -8.10 -16.02 -17.65
C HIS A 586 -8.34 -16.90 -16.42
N GLU A 587 -8.44 -18.23 -16.60
CA GLU A 587 -8.69 -19.20 -15.51
C GLU A 587 -9.88 -18.81 -14.59
N ASP A 588 -11.02 -18.45 -15.19
CA ASP A 588 -12.24 -17.98 -14.48
C ASP A 588 -12.06 -16.73 -13.60
N ALA A 589 -10.94 -16.02 -13.73
CA ALA A 589 -10.67 -14.76 -13.03
C ALA A 589 -10.56 -13.59 -14.02
N GLN A 590 -11.01 -12.42 -13.58
CA GLN A 590 -10.88 -11.18 -14.34
C GLN A 590 -9.59 -10.46 -13.96
N PHE A 591 -8.87 -10.01 -14.98
CA PHE A 591 -7.63 -9.27 -14.84
C PHE A 591 -7.72 -7.92 -15.54
N LEU A 592 -7.06 -6.94 -14.93
CA LEU A 592 -6.95 -5.57 -15.41
C LEU A 592 -5.47 -5.22 -15.51
N SER A 593 -5.03 -4.83 -16.71
CA SER A 593 -3.69 -4.27 -16.90
C SER A 593 -3.72 -2.76 -16.74
N LEU A 594 -2.92 -2.26 -15.80
CA LEU A 594 -2.71 -0.84 -15.58
C LEU A 594 -1.23 -0.56 -15.81
N GLU A 595 -0.93 0.16 -16.90
CA GLU A 595 0.44 0.41 -17.35
C GLU A 595 1.18 -0.92 -17.58
N GLU A 596 2.25 -1.20 -16.83
CA GLU A 596 3.05 -2.43 -16.96
C GLU A 596 2.63 -3.53 -15.95
N SER A 597 1.67 -3.25 -15.07
CA SER A 597 1.26 -4.16 -14.00
C SER A 597 -0.11 -4.78 -14.25
N THR A 598 -0.25 -6.06 -13.88
CA THR A 598 -1.51 -6.80 -13.99
C THR A 598 -2.10 -7.04 -12.61
N TYR A 599 -3.40 -6.78 -12.46
CA TYR A 599 -4.13 -6.90 -11.21
C TYR A 599 -5.32 -7.84 -11.37
N ARG A 600 -5.55 -8.70 -10.38
CA ARG A 600 -6.80 -9.47 -10.30
C ARG A 600 -7.91 -8.57 -9.79
N VAL A 601 -9.03 -8.53 -10.50
CA VAL A 601 -10.19 -7.72 -10.15
C VAL A 601 -11.42 -8.59 -9.93
N GLU A 602 -12.29 -8.13 -9.04
CA GLU A 602 -13.57 -8.79 -8.79
C GLU A 602 -14.66 -7.74 -8.60
N GLN A 603 -15.86 -8.05 -9.08
CA GLN A 603 -17.04 -7.23 -8.88
C GLN A 603 -17.76 -7.65 -7.59
N GLU A 604 -18.04 -6.70 -6.71
CA GLU A 604 -18.75 -6.91 -5.46
C GLU A 604 -20.26 -7.15 -5.74
N PRO A 605 -20.86 -8.29 -5.34
CA PRO A 605 -22.22 -8.65 -5.76
C PRO A 605 -23.32 -7.67 -5.34
N GLN A 606 -23.14 -6.99 -4.20
CA GLN A 606 -24.15 -6.07 -3.64
C GLN A 606 -24.09 -4.67 -4.24
N THR A 607 -22.89 -4.18 -4.57
CA THR A 607 -22.66 -2.80 -5.01
C THR A 607 -22.34 -2.71 -6.51
N LEU A 608 -22.09 -3.85 -7.16
CA LEU A 608 -21.59 -3.97 -8.53
C LEU A 608 -20.28 -3.21 -8.79
N ARG A 609 -19.54 -2.88 -7.73
CA ARG A 609 -18.25 -2.17 -7.79
C ARG A 609 -17.10 -3.12 -8.03
N TYR A 610 -16.09 -2.66 -8.75
CA TYR A 610 -14.86 -3.41 -8.94
C TYR A 610 -13.83 -3.09 -7.86
N ARG A 611 -13.12 -4.12 -7.40
CA ARG A 611 -12.00 -3.97 -6.46
C ARG A 611 -10.82 -4.83 -6.85
N ILE A 612 -9.62 -4.37 -6.52
CA ILE A 612 -8.37 -5.13 -6.69
C ILE A 612 -8.24 -6.16 -5.56
N LYS A 613 -7.91 -7.41 -5.91
CA LYS A 613 -7.68 -8.49 -4.95
C LYS A 613 -6.20 -8.75 -4.75
N HIS A 614 -5.81 -8.98 -3.50
CA HIS A 614 -4.44 -9.35 -3.17
C HIS A 614 -4.16 -10.80 -3.63
N PRO A 615 -3.01 -11.09 -4.25
CA PRO A 615 -2.73 -12.42 -4.83
C PRO A 615 -2.71 -13.56 -3.80
N SER A 616 -2.23 -13.31 -2.57
CA SER A 616 -2.08 -14.32 -1.52
C SER A 616 -2.96 -14.14 -0.27
N ARG A 617 -3.57 -12.95 -0.06
CA ARG A 617 -4.27 -12.59 1.19
C ARG A 617 -5.73 -12.24 0.91
N ALA A 618 -6.61 -13.25 0.97
CA ALA A 618 -8.04 -13.06 0.67
C ALA A 618 -8.73 -11.98 1.53
N GLN A 619 -8.24 -11.77 2.75
CA GLN A 619 -8.78 -10.81 3.72
C GLN A 619 -8.07 -9.43 3.70
N ALA A 620 -7.13 -9.22 2.78
CA ALA A 620 -6.48 -7.91 2.63
C ALA A 620 -7.53 -6.85 2.31
N TYR A 621 -7.23 -5.60 2.64
CA TYR A 621 -7.96 -4.48 2.08
C TYR A 621 -8.01 -4.61 0.55
N SER A 622 -9.16 -4.35 -0.08
CA SER A 622 -9.34 -4.51 -1.52
C SER A 622 -9.54 -3.11 -2.12
N PRO A 623 -8.50 -2.51 -2.72
CA PRO A 623 -8.54 -1.15 -3.24
C PRO A 623 -9.66 -0.94 -4.26
N ARG A 624 -10.29 0.22 -4.21
CA ARG A 624 -11.43 0.55 -5.07
C ARG A 624 -10.99 0.89 -6.49
N LEU A 625 -11.77 0.39 -7.45
CA LEU A 625 -11.64 0.73 -8.87
C LEU A 625 -12.88 1.45 -9.36
N ARG A 626 -12.66 2.41 -10.24
CA ARG A 626 -13.74 3.10 -10.95
C ARG A 626 -13.44 3.13 -12.44
N HIS A 627 -14.42 2.77 -13.25
CA HIS A 627 -14.31 2.73 -14.70
C HIS A 627 -15.28 3.69 -15.37
N ASN A 628 -14.95 4.10 -16.59
CA ASN A 628 -15.84 4.93 -17.41
C ASN A 628 -16.76 4.15 -18.35
N GLY A 629 -16.67 2.82 -18.35
CA GLY A 629 -17.47 1.97 -19.25
C GLY A 629 -16.93 1.87 -20.68
N SER A 630 -15.81 2.53 -20.99
CA SER A 630 -15.17 2.52 -22.31
C SER A 630 -13.67 2.20 -22.22
N GLY A 631 -13.28 1.35 -21.27
CA GLY A 631 -11.90 0.84 -21.10
C GLY A 631 -10.97 1.65 -20.19
N ALA A 632 -11.37 2.83 -19.71
CA ALA A 632 -10.54 3.63 -18.80
C ALA A 632 -10.83 3.27 -17.34
N TRP A 633 -9.77 3.06 -16.57
CA TRP A 633 -9.83 2.71 -15.15
C TRP A 633 -9.00 3.68 -14.30
N THR A 634 -9.57 4.04 -13.16
CA THR A 634 -8.90 4.82 -12.11
C THR A 634 -8.91 4.07 -10.80
N VAL A 635 -7.76 4.03 -10.14
CA VAL A 635 -7.61 3.44 -8.80
C VAL A 635 -7.69 4.54 -7.75
N GLU A 636 -8.22 4.25 -6.56
CA GLU A 636 -8.34 5.24 -5.47
C GLU A 636 -6.99 5.81 -4.95
N THR A 637 -5.87 5.23 -5.35
CA THR A 637 -4.52 5.71 -5.03
C THR A 637 -4.00 6.72 -6.05
N GLU A 638 -4.60 6.77 -7.24
CA GLU A 638 -4.18 7.63 -8.34
C GLU A 638 -4.72 9.06 -8.19
N GLN A 639 -3.98 10.04 -8.74
CA GLN A 639 -4.35 11.45 -8.77
C GLN A 639 -4.32 11.98 -10.21
N PRO A 640 -5.38 11.76 -11.03
CA PRO A 640 -5.37 12.11 -12.44
C PRO A 640 -5.21 13.61 -12.73
N LEU A 641 -5.54 14.48 -11.78
CA LEU A 641 -5.34 15.93 -11.89
C LEU A 641 -3.87 16.32 -12.10
N ASN A 642 -2.95 15.48 -11.62
CA ASN A 642 -1.50 15.73 -11.67
C ASN A 642 -0.81 14.94 -12.80
N TRP A 643 -1.56 14.18 -13.61
CA TRP A 643 -0.99 13.45 -14.73
C TRP A 643 -0.58 14.39 -15.86
N ASP A 644 0.53 14.01 -16.51
CA ASP A 644 0.92 14.59 -17.78
C ASP A 644 -0.05 14.17 -18.90
N ASP A 645 0.04 14.89 -20.02
CA ASP A 645 -0.89 14.77 -21.13
C ASP A 645 -0.80 13.41 -21.82
N LEU A 646 0.38 12.81 -21.88
CA LEU A 646 0.60 11.50 -22.51
C LEU A 646 0.04 10.36 -21.65
N ARG A 647 0.23 10.44 -20.33
CA ARG A 647 -0.36 9.49 -19.38
C ARG A 647 -1.88 9.57 -19.42
N LEU A 648 -2.46 10.77 -19.45
CA LEU A 648 -3.91 10.95 -19.59
C LEU A 648 -4.46 10.24 -20.83
N PHE A 649 -3.76 10.33 -21.96
CA PHE A 649 -4.13 9.64 -23.20
C PHE A 649 -3.93 8.12 -23.10
N LYS A 650 -2.75 7.65 -22.68
CA LYS A 650 -2.43 6.20 -22.59
C LYS A 650 -3.34 5.46 -21.60
N ARG A 651 -3.86 6.15 -20.58
CA ARG A 651 -4.80 5.60 -19.60
C ARG A 651 -6.25 5.50 -20.10
N LEU A 652 -6.56 5.93 -21.33
CA LEU A 652 -7.92 5.84 -21.88
C LEU A 652 -8.39 4.41 -22.15
N ASN A 653 -7.52 3.56 -22.68
CA ASN A 653 -7.74 2.12 -22.88
C ASN A 653 -6.43 1.46 -23.38
N ARG A 654 -6.43 0.12 -23.48
CA ARG A 654 -5.28 -0.68 -23.95
C ARG A 654 -4.80 -0.27 -25.34
N THR A 655 -5.71 0.11 -26.25
CA THR A 655 -5.35 0.56 -27.61
C THR A 655 -4.59 1.89 -27.57
N ALA A 656 -5.08 2.87 -26.80
CA ALA A 656 -4.42 4.15 -26.62
C ALA A 656 -3.02 4.00 -26.01
N ALA A 657 -2.86 3.07 -25.06
CA ALA A 657 -1.57 2.74 -24.45
C ALA A 657 -0.52 2.21 -25.45
N SER A 658 -0.96 1.60 -26.55
CA SER A 658 -0.06 1.01 -27.57
C SER A 658 0.54 2.03 -28.55
N PHE A 659 0.02 3.27 -28.58
CA PHE A 659 0.53 4.30 -29.48
C PHE A 659 1.79 4.98 -28.94
N SER A 660 2.64 5.43 -29.88
CA SER A 660 3.78 6.28 -29.56
C SER A 660 3.32 7.66 -29.08
N ASP A 661 4.19 8.35 -28.34
CA ASP A 661 3.90 9.68 -27.79
C ASP A 661 3.58 10.72 -28.87
N ILE A 662 4.20 10.56 -30.05
CA ILE A 662 3.95 11.39 -31.23
C ILE A 662 2.54 11.15 -31.76
N THR A 663 2.13 9.88 -31.91
CA THR A 663 0.78 9.54 -32.38
C THR A 663 -0.30 9.96 -31.39
N ALA A 664 -0.05 9.81 -30.09
CA ALA A 664 -0.92 10.30 -29.02
C ALA A 664 -1.15 11.82 -29.14
N SER A 665 -0.07 12.59 -29.23
CA SER A 665 -0.14 14.06 -29.36
C SER A 665 -0.89 14.49 -30.63
N ARG A 666 -0.68 13.77 -31.75
CA ARG A 666 -1.40 14.01 -33.01
C ARG A 666 -2.90 13.75 -32.88
N LEU A 667 -3.30 12.63 -32.27
CA LEU A 667 -4.71 12.30 -32.05
C LEU A 667 -5.43 13.37 -31.21
N LEU A 668 -4.77 13.88 -30.16
CA LEU A 668 -5.30 14.99 -29.37
C LEU A 668 -5.45 16.28 -30.19
N ALA A 669 -4.47 16.60 -31.04
CA ALA A 669 -4.51 17.78 -31.90
C ALA A 669 -5.61 17.69 -32.99
N ILE A 670 -5.73 16.56 -33.69
CA ILE A 670 -6.73 16.31 -34.74
C ILE A 670 -8.15 16.47 -34.19
N THR A 671 -8.39 15.91 -33.00
CA THR A 671 -9.70 15.90 -32.35
C THR A 671 -10.00 17.17 -31.56
N GLN A 672 -9.01 18.07 -31.40
CA GLN A 672 -9.05 19.23 -30.51
C GLN A 672 -9.45 18.87 -29.06
N THR A 673 -8.97 17.72 -28.59
CA THR A 673 -9.25 17.28 -27.21
C THR A 673 -8.26 17.94 -26.25
N ASP A 674 -8.77 18.89 -25.46
CA ASP A 674 -7.99 19.55 -24.40
C ASP A 674 -7.63 18.54 -23.29
N THR A 675 -6.41 18.63 -22.76
CA THR A 675 -5.95 17.75 -21.69
C THR A 675 -6.70 18.00 -20.39
N ALA A 676 -7.25 19.20 -20.20
CA ALA A 676 -8.17 19.50 -19.11
C ALA A 676 -9.48 18.70 -19.22
N VAL A 677 -9.95 18.40 -20.43
CA VAL A 677 -11.10 17.49 -20.63
C VAL A 677 -10.72 16.06 -20.23
N LEU A 678 -9.52 15.59 -20.60
CA LEU A 678 -9.05 14.26 -20.19
C LEU A 678 -8.89 14.13 -18.66
N ARG A 679 -8.40 15.17 -17.97
CA ARG A 679 -8.35 15.18 -16.49
C ARG A 679 -9.75 15.02 -15.91
N SER A 680 -10.73 15.75 -16.42
CA SER A 680 -12.13 15.61 -15.99
C SER A 680 -12.68 14.22 -16.24
N LEU A 681 -12.33 13.62 -17.37
CA LEU A 681 -12.77 12.30 -17.76
C LEU A 681 -12.34 11.26 -16.73
N HIS A 682 -11.07 11.25 -16.36
CA HIS A 682 -10.54 10.31 -15.37
C HIS A 682 -11.07 10.60 -13.96
N VAL A 683 -11.17 11.87 -13.56
CA VAL A 683 -11.64 12.28 -12.22
C VAL A 683 -13.14 12.05 -12.01
N ASP A 684 -13.94 12.05 -13.08
CA ASP A 684 -15.40 11.87 -13.01
C ASP A 684 -15.87 10.55 -13.68
N ALA A 685 -14.95 9.69 -14.12
CA ALA A 685 -15.23 8.45 -14.84
C ALA A 685 -16.19 8.64 -16.04
N ARG A 686 -15.93 9.66 -16.87
CA ARG A 686 -16.74 9.94 -18.08
C ARG A 686 -16.26 9.10 -19.27
N PRO A 687 -17.15 8.74 -20.22
CA PRO A 687 -16.73 8.07 -21.44
C PRO A 687 -15.76 8.94 -22.25
N THR A 688 -14.90 8.29 -23.03
CA THR A 688 -14.00 8.98 -23.97
C THR A 688 -14.79 9.79 -24.99
N PRO A 689 -14.42 11.06 -25.28
CA PRO A 689 -15.09 11.85 -26.30
C PRO A 689 -15.13 11.09 -27.62
N SER A 690 -16.31 11.04 -28.26
CA SER A 690 -16.55 10.16 -29.40
C SER A 690 -15.59 10.36 -30.55
N LEU A 691 -15.26 11.63 -30.87
CA LEU A 691 -14.29 11.97 -31.90
C LEU A 691 -12.90 11.35 -31.63
N LEU A 692 -12.44 11.41 -30.37
CA LEU A 692 -11.16 10.82 -29.99
C LEU A 692 -11.21 9.30 -30.00
N ALA A 693 -12.31 8.71 -29.49
CA ALA A 693 -12.51 7.26 -29.51
C ALA A 693 -12.54 6.69 -30.94
N ASP A 694 -13.22 7.36 -31.87
CA ASP A 694 -13.27 6.98 -33.29
C ASP A 694 -11.88 7.08 -33.94
N SER A 695 -11.17 8.21 -33.76
CA SER A 695 -9.83 8.39 -34.32
C SER A 695 -8.83 7.36 -33.75
N ILE A 696 -8.93 6.99 -32.46
CA ILE A 696 -8.10 5.91 -31.87
C ILE A 696 -8.31 4.58 -32.61
N GLN A 697 -9.56 4.19 -32.88
CA GLN A 697 -9.86 2.96 -33.61
C GLN A 697 -9.29 2.99 -35.03
N ARG A 698 -9.47 4.11 -35.73
CA ARG A 698 -9.03 4.29 -37.11
C ARG A 698 -7.51 4.28 -37.25
N PHE A 699 -6.80 4.99 -36.37
CA PHE A 699 -5.33 4.95 -36.33
C PHE A 699 -4.81 3.55 -35.98
N LYS A 700 -5.52 2.81 -35.11
CA LYS A 700 -5.11 1.45 -34.77
C LYS A 700 -5.22 0.51 -35.97
N ILE A 701 -6.31 0.60 -36.74
CA ILE A 701 -6.46 -0.19 -37.97
C ILE A 701 -5.33 0.11 -38.96
N ASP A 702 -5.02 1.38 -39.21
CA ASP A 702 -3.95 1.77 -40.14
C ASP A 702 -2.58 1.28 -39.67
N GLN A 703 -2.28 1.41 -38.37
CA GLN A 703 -1.06 0.89 -37.77
C GLN A 703 -0.97 -0.64 -37.89
N ASP A 704 -2.06 -1.37 -37.63
CA ASP A 704 -2.08 -2.82 -37.70
C ASP A 704 -1.89 -3.32 -39.15
N LEU A 705 -2.44 -2.61 -40.13
CA LEU A 705 -2.21 -2.92 -41.55
C LEU A 705 -0.75 -2.64 -41.95
N GLN A 706 -0.15 -1.56 -41.44
CA GLN A 706 1.26 -1.28 -41.66
C GLN A 706 2.16 -2.36 -41.04
N HIS A 707 1.91 -2.72 -39.78
CA HIS A 707 2.64 -3.79 -39.09
C HIS A 707 2.48 -5.12 -39.82
N PHE A 708 1.28 -5.44 -40.33
CA PHE A 708 1.07 -6.62 -41.16
C PHE A 708 1.96 -6.64 -42.40
N ILE A 709 2.01 -5.53 -43.16
CA ILE A 709 2.85 -5.41 -44.35
C ILE A 709 4.33 -5.63 -43.99
N GLU A 710 4.79 -4.99 -42.91
CA GLU A 710 6.18 -5.11 -42.42
C GLU A 710 6.51 -6.54 -41.96
N HIS A 711 5.63 -7.17 -41.18
CA HIS A 711 5.81 -8.55 -40.72
C HIS A 711 5.89 -9.52 -41.89
N MET A 712 5.05 -9.34 -42.91
CA MET A 712 5.04 -10.17 -44.12
C MET A 712 6.24 -9.92 -45.03
N GLN A 713 6.87 -8.74 -44.98
CA GLN A 713 8.11 -8.43 -45.72
C GLN A 713 9.39 -8.82 -44.95
N SER A 714 9.27 -9.11 -43.65
CA SER A 714 10.41 -9.49 -42.82
C SER A 714 11.08 -10.77 -43.34
N ARG A 715 12.40 -10.85 -43.21
CA ARG A 715 13.17 -12.06 -43.51
C ARG A 715 13.22 -13.04 -42.33
N ASP A 716 12.78 -12.61 -41.15
CA ASP A 716 12.74 -13.43 -39.93
C ASP A 716 11.42 -14.22 -39.86
N PRO A 717 11.46 -15.57 -39.90
CA PRO A 717 10.26 -16.40 -39.78
C PRO A 717 9.47 -16.19 -38.48
N LEU A 718 10.13 -15.83 -37.37
CA LEU A 718 9.44 -15.57 -36.10
C LEU A 718 8.62 -14.29 -36.17
N VAL A 719 9.13 -13.26 -36.86
CA VAL A 719 8.38 -12.00 -37.09
C VAL A 719 7.23 -12.23 -38.06
N GLN A 720 7.41 -13.07 -39.09
CA GLN A 720 6.32 -13.43 -40.02
C GLN A 720 5.16 -14.14 -39.32
N GLN A 721 5.44 -14.96 -38.29
CA GLN A 721 4.40 -15.64 -37.51
C GLN A 721 3.55 -14.68 -36.67
N LEU A 722 4.04 -13.46 -36.39
CA LEU A 722 3.29 -12.42 -35.69
C LEU A 722 2.35 -11.62 -36.61
N ALA A 723 2.32 -11.91 -37.92
CA ALA A 723 1.40 -11.25 -38.84
C ALA A 723 -0.05 -11.62 -38.53
N ASP A 724 -0.94 -10.63 -38.57
CA ASP A 724 -2.35 -10.79 -38.21
C ASP A 724 -3.03 -11.91 -39.05
N PRO A 725 -3.46 -13.02 -38.42
CA PRO A 725 -3.98 -14.18 -39.14
C PRO A 725 -5.29 -13.88 -39.87
N GLN A 726 -6.10 -12.94 -39.38
CA GLN A 726 -7.35 -12.54 -40.04
C GLN A 726 -7.06 -11.86 -41.38
N THR A 727 -6.09 -10.95 -41.43
CA THR A 727 -5.67 -10.28 -42.68
C THR A 727 -4.97 -11.26 -43.62
N GLN A 728 -4.16 -12.18 -43.10
CA GLN A 728 -3.58 -13.25 -43.91
C GLN A 728 -4.69 -14.04 -44.62
N LEU A 729 -5.69 -14.47 -43.87
CA LEU A 729 -6.81 -15.25 -44.38
C LEU A 729 -7.64 -14.47 -45.41
N GLN A 730 -8.02 -13.22 -45.10
CA GLN A 730 -8.80 -12.36 -46.00
C GLN A 730 -8.10 -12.12 -47.34
N LEU A 731 -6.79 -11.92 -47.34
CA LEU A 731 -6.00 -11.73 -48.56
C LEU A 731 -5.79 -13.04 -49.33
N LEU A 732 -5.57 -14.14 -48.60
CA LEU A 732 -5.33 -15.46 -49.17
C LEU A 732 -6.54 -15.94 -49.98
N ILE A 733 -7.75 -15.75 -49.46
CA ILE A 733 -9.00 -16.20 -50.09
C ILE A 733 -9.52 -15.26 -51.18
N SER A 734 -8.81 -14.18 -51.50
CA SER A 734 -9.24 -13.24 -52.54
C SER A 734 -9.16 -13.88 -53.94
N ASP A 735 -10.04 -13.47 -54.85
CA ASP A 735 -10.12 -14.01 -56.23
C ASP A 735 -8.80 -13.92 -57.03
N GLU A 736 -7.90 -13.00 -56.64
CA GLU A 736 -6.58 -12.82 -57.26
C GLU A 736 -5.51 -13.82 -56.78
N MET A 737 -5.76 -14.47 -55.64
CA MET A 737 -4.84 -15.38 -54.96
C MET A 737 -5.35 -16.82 -54.95
N TRP A 738 -6.63 -17.01 -54.63
CA TRP A 738 -7.23 -18.33 -54.45
C TRP A 738 -7.94 -18.81 -55.71
N SER A 739 -7.38 -19.84 -56.35
CA SER A 739 -8.01 -20.55 -57.48
C SER A 739 -7.99 -22.07 -57.32
N ALA A 740 -7.59 -22.55 -56.12
CA ALA A 740 -7.46 -23.97 -55.83
C ALA A 740 -8.85 -24.65 -55.79
N PRO A 741 -8.97 -25.91 -56.25
CA PRO A 741 -10.23 -26.66 -56.18
C PRO A 741 -10.62 -27.06 -54.75
N LYS A 742 -9.79 -26.73 -53.75
CA LYS A 742 -9.98 -27.08 -52.34
C LYS A 742 -10.51 -25.89 -51.54
N ASN A 743 -11.49 -26.14 -50.69
CA ASN A 743 -12.05 -25.19 -49.74
C ASN A 743 -11.17 -25.10 -48.49
N LEU A 744 -11.24 -24.01 -47.74
CA LEU A 744 -10.51 -23.84 -46.47
C LEU A 744 -11.49 -23.92 -45.29
N ARG A 745 -11.21 -24.77 -44.30
CA ARG A 745 -12.06 -24.98 -43.12
C ARG A 745 -11.26 -24.78 -41.84
N VAL A 746 -11.69 -23.83 -41.01
CA VAL A 746 -11.12 -23.59 -39.68
C VAL A 746 -11.98 -24.32 -38.64
N VAL A 747 -11.36 -25.16 -37.81
CA VAL A 747 -12.05 -25.93 -36.76
C VAL A 747 -11.60 -25.49 -35.36
N ASN A 748 -12.50 -25.52 -34.37
CA ASN A 748 -12.19 -25.25 -32.98
C ASN A 748 -11.51 -26.46 -32.31
N GLU A 749 -11.14 -26.32 -31.03
CA GLU A 749 -10.51 -27.40 -30.23
C GLU A 749 -11.39 -28.66 -30.08
N HIS A 750 -12.69 -28.55 -30.34
CA HIS A 750 -13.66 -29.66 -30.29
C HIS A 750 -13.92 -30.29 -31.67
N GLY A 751 -13.22 -29.83 -32.72
CA GLY A 751 -13.40 -30.30 -34.10
C GLY A 751 -14.63 -29.74 -34.82
N GLU A 752 -15.31 -28.75 -34.22
CA GLU A 752 -16.45 -28.08 -34.85
C GLU A 752 -15.96 -27.00 -35.81
N THR A 753 -16.67 -26.81 -36.92
CA THR A 753 -16.31 -25.79 -37.91
C THR A 753 -16.60 -24.39 -37.38
N VAL A 754 -15.56 -23.58 -37.21
CA VAL A 754 -15.65 -22.15 -36.83
C VAL A 754 -16.03 -21.33 -38.05
N VAL A 755 -15.32 -21.53 -39.16
CA VAL A 755 -15.54 -20.84 -40.44
C VAL A 755 -15.10 -21.73 -41.61
N HIS A 756 -15.80 -21.66 -42.75
CA HIS A 756 -15.38 -22.27 -44.02
C HIS A 756 -15.39 -21.27 -45.19
N TYR A 757 -14.52 -21.50 -46.18
CA TYR A 757 -14.38 -20.67 -47.38
C TYR A 757 -14.36 -21.53 -48.66
N PRO A 758 -15.17 -21.20 -49.69
CA PRO A 758 -16.18 -20.13 -49.72
C PRO A 758 -17.32 -20.40 -48.73
N SER A 759 -18.09 -19.35 -48.40
CA SER A 759 -19.17 -19.38 -47.39
C SER A 759 -20.36 -20.26 -47.78
N GLU A 760 -20.39 -20.77 -49.01
CA GLU A 760 -21.37 -21.73 -49.49
C GLU A 760 -20.89 -23.16 -49.23
N PHE A 761 -21.76 -24.01 -48.68
CA PHE A 761 -21.42 -25.42 -48.47
C PHE A 761 -21.20 -26.12 -49.82
N SER A 762 -19.97 -26.59 -50.04
CA SER A 762 -19.57 -27.32 -51.24
C SER A 762 -19.05 -28.71 -50.88
N THR A 763 -19.27 -29.68 -51.76
CA THR A 763 -18.77 -31.07 -51.60
C THR A 763 -17.31 -31.22 -52.04
N ALA A 764 -16.61 -30.13 -52.34
CA ALA A 764 -15.20 -30.15 -52.73
C ALA A 764 -14.29 -30.64 -51.58
N GLU A 765 -13.05 -31.01 -51.88
CA GLU A 765 -12.07 -31.35 -50.84
C GLU A 765 -11.75 -30.12 -49.97
N HIS A 766 -11.50 -30.31 -48.68
CA HIS A 766 -11.25 -29.22 -47.74
C HIS A 766 -9.85 -29.32 -47.12
N ILE A 767 -9.18 -28.19 -46.96
CA ILE A 767 -7.99 -28.02 -46.13
C ILE A 767 -8.47 -27.67 -44.72
N GLU A 768 -8.29 -28.59 -43.79
CA GLU A 768 -8.62 -28.38 -42.38
C GLU A 768 -7.44 -27.76 -41.64
N ILE A 769 -7.72 -26.67 -40.91
CA ILE A 769 -6.74 -25.94 -40.11
C ILE A 769 -7.38 -25.72 -38.74
N THR A 770 -6.65 -26.02 -37.66
CA THR A 770 -7.17 -25.76 -36.32
C THR A 770 -7.04 -24.28 -35.98
N ASP A 771 -7.95 -23.77 -35.17
CA ASP A 771 -7.89 -22.38 -34.69
C ASP A 771 -6.60 -22.08 -33.91
N GLU A 772 -6.03 -23.08 -33.21
CA GLU A 772 -4.71 -22.98 -32.58
C GLU A 772 -3.59 -22.81 -33.62
N GLN A 773 -3.63 -23.53 -34.74
CA GLN A 773 -2.66 -23.37 -35.83
C GLN A 773 -2.77 -22.01 -36.51
N VAL A 774 -3.99 -21.48 -36.64
CA VAL A 774 -4.22 -20.12 -37.16
C VAL A 774 -3.66 -19.07 -36.20
N ARG A 775 -3.97 -19.16 -34.90
CA ARG A 775 -3.45 -18.27 -33.85
C ARG A 775 -1.93 -18.39 -33.68
N GLY A 776 -1.35 -19.56 -33.93
CA GLY A 776 0.08 -19.83 -33.90
C GLY A 776 0.85 -19.44 -35.16
N GLY A 777 0.24 -18.72 -36.11
CA GLY A 777 0.90 -18.24 -37.33
C GLY A 777 1.27 -19.35 -38.32
N GLN A 778 0.63 -20.52 -38.25
CA GLN A 778 0.94 -21.68 -39.10
C GLN A 778 0.07 -21.76 -40.36
N LEU A 779 -0.91 -20.86 -40.51
CA LEU A 779 -1.89 -20.83 -41.61
C LEU A 779 -1.25 -21.06 -42.99
N LEU A 780 -0.28 -20.21 -43.38
CA LEU A 780 0.34 -20.28 -44.71
C LEU A 780 1.14 -21.57 -44.91
N LYS A 781 1.76 -22.08 -43.84
CA LYS A 781 2.55 -23.33 -43.88
C LYS A 781 1.63 -24.52 -44.12
N THR A 782 0.52 -24.61 -43.39
CA THR A 782 -0.46 -25.69 -43.54
C THR A 782 -1.09 -25.68 -44.93
N VAL A 783 -1.40 -24.49 -45.45
CA VAL A 783 -1.93 -24.34 -46.82
C VAL A 783 -0.91 -24.81 -47.87
N LEU A 784 0.35 -24.38 -47.79
CA LEU A 784 1.40 -24.82 -48.73
C LEU A 784 1.66 -26.33 -48.66
N GLN A 785 1.48 -26.97 -47.51
CA GLN A 785 1.65 -28.42 -47.35
C GLN A 785 0.48 -29.25 -47.90
N ALA A 786 -0.72 -28.65 -47.99
CA ALA A 786 -1.94 -29.35 -48.41
C ALA A 786 -2.26 -29.22 -49.91
N LEU A 787 -1.59 -28.29 -50.62
CA LEU A 787 -1.75 -28.02 -52.04
C LEU A 787 -0.79 -28.86 -52.90
N ASP A 788 -1.18 -29.10 -54.15
CA ASP A 788 -0.32 -29.77 -55.14
C ASP A 788 0.67 -28.78 -55.80
N GLU A 789 1.63 -29.29 -56.59
CA GLU A 789 2.66 -28.45 -57.20
C GLU A 789 2.08 -27.38 -58.14
N LYS A 790 0.98 -27.70 -58.84
CA LYS A 790 0.32 -26.80 -59.79
C LYS A 790 -0.33 -25.63 -59.05
N ASP A 791 -1.06 -25.93 -57.98
CA ASP A 791 -1.74 -24.95 -57.14
C ASP A 791 -0.73 -24.06 -56.39
N ILE A 792 0.39 -24.62 -55.91
CA ILE A 792 1.48 -23.85 -55.30
C ILE A 792 2.09 -22.87 -56.31
N LYS A 793 2.38 -23.29 -57.55
CA LYS A 793 2.93 -22.39 -58.59
C LYS A 793 1.98 -21.23 -58.89
N HIS A 794 0.67 -21.48 -58.95
CA HIS A 794 -0.34 -20.43 -59.11
C HIS A 794 -0.38 -19.47 -57.91
N LEU A 795 -0.39 -20.00 -56.68
CA LEU A 795 -0.42 -19.21 -55.45
C LEU A 795 0.82 -18.32 -55.30
N LEU A 796 1.98 -18.78 -55.76
CA LEU A 796 3.23 -18.01 -55.75
C LEU A 796 3.36 -17.02 -56.92
N GLY A 797 2.51 -17.12 -57.95
CA GLY A 797 2.55 -16.26 -59.13
C GLY A 797 3.73 -16.57 -60.05
N VAL A 798 4.19 -17.83 -60.07
CA VAL A 798 5.25 -18.32 -60.96
C VAL A 798 4.62 -18.80 -62.26
N SER A 799 5.26 -18.54 -63.41
CA SER A 799 4.77 -18.97 -64.73
C SER A 799 4.53 -20.49 -64.75
N PRO A 800 3.40 -20.99 -65.29
CA PRO A 800 3.06 -22.41 -65.30
C PRO A 800 3.89 -23.24 -66.30
N ALA A 801 5.01 -22.71 -66.81
CA ALA A 801 5.92 -23.46 -67.67
C ALA A 801 6.47 -24.67 -66.89
N MET A 802 6.15 -25.88 -67.36
CA MET A 802 6.47 -27.17 -66.73
C MET A 802 7.97 -27.45 -66.51
N ALA A 803 8.86 -26.56 -66.96
CA ALA A 803 10.31 -26.75 -66.93
C ALA A 803 11.03 -26.10 -65.73
N ASP A 804 10.40 -25.16 -65.02
CA ASP A 804 11.03 -24.52 -63.85
C ASP A 804 10.77 -25.35 -62.57
N PRO A 805 11.83 -25.73 -61.82
CA PRO A 805 11.70 -26.48 -60.57
C PRO A 805 10.99 -25.64 -59.51
N LEU A 806 10.15 -26.29 -58.69
CA LEU A 806 9.50 -25.61 -57.57
C LEU A 806 10.57 -25.06 -56.60
N PRO A 807 10.47 -23.80 -56.16
CA PRO A 807 11.41 -23.24 -55.17
C PRO A 807 11.43 -24.07 -53.89
N ASN A 808 12.51 -23.99 -53.11
CA ASN A 808 12.55 -24.67 -51.80
C ASN A 808 11.45 -24.10 -50.86
N PRO A 809 11.00 -24.85 -49.83
CA PRO A 809 9.89 -24.42 -48.97
C PRO A 809 10.08 -23.03 -48.32
N THR A 810 11.32 -22.66 -47.97
CA THR A 810 11.64 -21.35 -47.39
C THR A 810 11.45 -20.22 -48.42
N GLU A 811 11.84 -20.44 -49.67
CA GLU A 811 11.66 -19.50 -50.76
C GLU A 811 10.19 -19.40 -51.19
N GLN A 812 9.45 -20.52 -51.15
CA GLN A 812 8.00 -20.51 -51.36
C GLN A 812 7.31 -19.61 -50.33
N MET A 813 7.59 -19.80 -49.04
CA MET A 813 7.04 -18.97 -47.97
C MET A 813 7.38 -17.50 -48.18
N THR A 814 8.66 -17.20 -48.46
CA THR A 814 9.11 -15.82 -48.70
C THR A 814 8.39 -15.17 -49.89
N ARG A 815 8.21 -15.88 -51.00
CA ARG A 815 7.48 -15.38 -52.18
C ARG A 815 6.00 -15.15 -51.87
N LEU A 816 5.36 -16.08 -51.16
CA LEU A 816 3.96 -15.94 -50.73
C LEU A 816 3.78 -14.73 -49.82
N CYS A 817 4.62 -14.58 -48.79
CA CYS A 817 4.55 -13.46 -47.88
C CYS A 817 4.76 -12.12 -48.58
N ASN A 818 5.73 -12.02 -49.49
CA ASN A 818 5.93 -10.82 -50.31
C ASN A 818 4.78 -10.53 -51.28
N ARG A 819 4.07 -11.56 -51.77
CA ARG A 819 2.87 -11.37 -52.59
C ARG A 819 1.70 -10.85 -51.74
N LEU A 820 1.48 -11.43 -50.56
CA LEU A 820 0.46 -10.97 -49.60
C LEU A 820 0.75 -9.54 -49.11
N ALA A 821 2.00 -9.18 -48.84
CA ALA A 821 2.37 -7.82 -48.47
C ALA A 821 2.08 -6.81 -49.60
N ARG A 822 2.39 -7.15 -50.85
CA ARG A 822 2.06 -6.31 -52.01
C ARG A 822 0.56 -6.15 -52.19
N LEU A 823 -0.20 -7.23 -52.00
CA LEU A 823 -1.65 -7.20 -52.08
C LEU A 823 -2.27 -6.39 -50.93
N ALA A 824 -1.73 -6.51 -49.72
CA ALA A 824 -2.14 -5.71 -48.58
C ALA A 824 -1.88 -4.21 -48.82
N HIS A 825 -0.76 -3.87 -49.47
CA HIS A 825 -0.46 -2.50 -49.85
C HIS A 825 -1.43 -1.96 -50.91
N SER A 826 -1.74 -2.74 -51.97
CA SER A 826 -2.66 -2.30 -53.02
C SER A 826 -4.12 -2.24 -52.54
N LYS A 827 -4.55 -3.18 -51.70
CA LYS A 827 -5.91 -3.26 -51.13
C LYS A 827 -6.05 -2.61 -49.75
N ARG A 828 -5.09 -1.77 -49.36
CA ARG A 828 -5.03 -1.18 -48.02
C ARG A 828 -6.32 -0.47 -47.62
N ASN A 829 -6.91 0.29 -48.56
CA ASN A 829 -8.17 1.02 -48.34
C ASN A 829 -9.35 0.07 -48.10
N ASP A 830 -9.43 -1.03 -48.84
CA ASP A 830 -10.51 -2.02 -48.72
C ASP A 830 -10.39 -2.82 -47.42
N LEU A 831 -9.16 -3.23 -47.06
CA LEU A 831 -8.87 -3.87 -45.77
C LEU A 831 -9.23 -2.95 -44.60
N PHE A 832 -8.87 -1.67 -44.71
CA PHE A 832 -9.23 -0.66 -43.71
C PHE A 832 -10.75 -0.51 -43.60
N ALA A 833 -11.45 -0.35 -44.72
CA ALA A 833 -12.90 -0.20 -44.74
C ALA A 833 -13.62 -1.42 -44.15
N SER A 834 -13.16 -2.63 -44.51
CA SER A 834 -13.68 -3.89 -43.99
C SER A 834 -13.51 -4.00 -42.47
N ARG A 835 -12.32 -3.70 -41.95
CA ARG A 835 -12.04 -3.72 -40.50
C ARG A 835 -12.78 -2.64 -39.74
N TYR A 836 -12.87 -1.43 -40.29
CA TYR A 836 -13.60 -0.35 -39.65
C TYR A 836 -15.10 -0.66 -39.59
N ALA A 837 -15.67 -1.22 -40.67
CA ALA A 837 -17.08 -1.62 -40.72
C ALA A 837 -17.43 -2.69 -39.68
N SER A 838 -16.54 -3.66 -39.41
CA SER A 838 -16.79 -4.66 -38.36
C SER A 838 -16.85 -4.04 -36.97
N LEU A 839 -16.05 -3.01 -36.69
CA LEU A 839 -16.11 -2.23 -35.44
C LEU A 839 -17.37 -1.35 -35.35
N GLN A 840 -17.98 -0.98 -36.47
CA GLN A 840 -19.22 -0.21 -36.48
C GLN A 840 -20.46 -1.05 -36.13
N ASN A 841 -20.35 -2.38 -36.20
CA ASN A 841 -21.46 -3.27 -35.87
C ASN A 841 -21.69 -3.33 -34.35
N SER A 842 -22.63 -2.54 -33.84
CA SER A 842 -23.05 -2.63 -32.43
C SER A 842 -24.14 -3.70 -32.24
N ALA A 843 -24.15 -4.42 -31.11
CA ALA A 843 -25.28 -5.26 -30.72
C ALA A 843 -26.46 -4.45 -30.17
N ASN A 844 -26.23 -3.19 -29.77
CA ASN A 844 -27.23 -2.30 -29.17
C ASN A 844 -28.25 -1.81 -30.23
N ALA A 845 -29.54 -1.94 -29.93
CA ALA A 845 -30.61 -1.65 -30.88
C ALA A 845 -30.80 -0.15 -31.12
N GLU A 846 -30.62 0.68 -30.09
CA GLU A 846 -30.67 2.15 -30.17
C GLU A 846 -29.54 2.71 -31.02
N VAL A 847 -28.32 2.18 -30.87
CA VAL A 847 -27.16 2.55 -31.68
C VAL A 847 -27.41 2.22 -33.16
N LYS A 848 -27.92 1.01 -33.46
CA LYS A 848 -28.30 0.63 -34.83
C LYS A 848 -29.35 1.55 -35.43
N LEU A 849 -30.36 1.97 -34.65
CA LEU A 849 -31.42 2.87 -35.10
C LEU A 849 -30.85 4.23 -35.53
N LEU A 850 -29.98 4.81 -34.70
CA LEU A 850 -29.28 6.06 -35.00
C LEU A 850 -28.43 5.91 -36.27
N GLN A 851 -27.64 4.83 -36.39
CA GLN A 851 -26.79 4.60 -37.56
C GLN A 851 -27.58 4.34 -38.85
N THR A 852 -28.75 3.71 -38.76
CA THR A 852 -29.63 3.49 -39.93
C THR A 852 -30.17 4.81 -40.48
N SER A 853 -30.52 5.73 -39.58
CA SER A 853 -31.02 7.06 -39.96
C SER A 853 -29.90 8.03 -40.34
N PHE A 854 -28.71 7.85 -39.75
CA PHE A 854 -27.52 8.67 -39.95
C PHE A 854 -26.33 7.78 -40.35
N ALA A 855 -26.29 7.35 -41.61
CA ALA A 855 -25.36 6.33 -42.12
C ALA A 855 -23.85 6.61 -41.90
N GLN A 856 -23.46 7.87 -41.68
CA GLN A 856 -22.05 8.25 -41.46
C GLN A 856 -21.68 8.41 -39.97
N LEU A 857 -22.62 8.17 -39.04
CA LEU A 857 -22.41 8.34 -37.60
C LEU A 857 -21.57 7.19 -37.02
N PRO A 858 -20.37 7.46 -36.47
CA PRO A 858 -19.56 6.43 -35.84
C PRO A 858 -20.23 5.82 -34.60
N THR A 859 -19.96 4.55 -34.32
CA THR A 859 -20.46 3.85 -33.13
C THR A 859 -20.12 4.59 -31.82
N PRO A 860 -18.88 5.09 -31.59
CA PRO A 860 -18.59 5.87 -30.38
C PRO A 860 -19.44 7.14 -30.26
N ALA A 861 -19.77 7.79 -31.38
CA ALA A 861 -20.64 8.98 -31.39
C ALA A 861 -22.09 8.61 -31.07
N ALA A 862 -22.63 7.55 -31.67
CA ALA A 862 -23.95 7.04 -31.31
C ALA A 862 -24.03 6.66 -29.82
N GLN A 863 -23.02 5.98 -29.29
CA GLN A 863 -22.95 5.63 -27.87
C GLN A 863 -22.91 6.87 -26.96
N GLU A 864 -22.16 7.92 -27.33
CA GLU A 864 -22.13 9.18 -26.57
C GLU A 864 -23.50 9.89 -26.59
N LEU A 865 -24.23 9.85 -27.71
CA LEU A 865 -25.58 10.39 -27.80
C LEU A 865 -26.54 9.64 -26.88
N ILE A 866 -26.51 8.30 -26.89
CA ILE A 866 -27.30 7.47 -25.98
C ILE A 866 -26.91 7.70 -24.52
N TRP A 867 -25.61 7.83 -24.21
CA TRP A 867 -25.12 8.12 -22.88
C TRP A 867 -25.60 9.48 -22.33
N ASN A 868 -25.88 10.44 -23.20
CA ASN A 868 -26.39 11.75 -22.82
C ASN A 868 -27.90 11.92 -23.08
N ALA A 869 -28.58 10.90 -23.61
CA ALA A 869 -30.02 10.89 -23.81
C ALA A 869 -30.77 11.00 -22.47
N HIS A 870 -31.97 11.56 -22.53
CA HIS A 870 -32.93 11.59 -21.45
C HIS A 870 -33.68 10.25 -21.37
N GLY A 871 -34.24 9.90 -20.21
CA GLY A 871 -34.98 8.65 -20.06
C GLY A 871 -36.18 8.54 -21.01
N ASP A 872 -36.91 9.62 -21.25
CA ASP A 872 -38.01 9.68 -22.22
C ASP A 872 -37.53 9.49 -23.67
N GLU A 873 -36.38 10.05 -24.02
CA GLU A 873 -35.73 9.80 -25.31
C GLU A 873 -35.32 8.33 -25.48
N ILE A 874 -34.80 7.69 -24.43
CA ILE A 874 -34.49 6.25 -24.44
C ILE A 874 -35.78 5.42 -24.66
N LEU A 875 -36.88 5.80 -24.02
CA LEU A 875 -38.17 5.13 -24.21
C LEU A 875 -38.68 5.28 -25.66
N GLN A 876 -38.57 6.46 -26.26
CA GLN A 876 -38.95 6.69 -27.67
C GLN A 876 -38.08 5.85 -28.62
N LEU A 877 -36.77 5.77 -28.38
CA LEU A 877 -35.85 4.96 -29.19
C LEU A 877 -36.17 3.46 -29.10
N LEU A 878 -36.43 2.95 -27.90
CA LEU A 878 -36.58 1.52 -27.64
C LEU A 878 -37.98 0.99 -27.93
N ASN A 879 -39.03 1.70 -27.49
CA ASN A 879 -40.42 1.25 -27.64
C ASN A 879 -41.03 1.70 -28.96
N GLU A 880 -40.84 2.97 -29.33
CA GLU A 880 -41.52 3.58 -30.48
C GLU A 880 -40.68 3.51 -31.76
N ARG A 881 -39.37 3.22 -31.64
CA ARG A 881 -38.40 3.28 -32.73
C ARG A 881 -38.32 4.66 -33.39
N ILE A 882 -38.59 5.71 -32.62
CA ILE A 882 -38.54 7.11 -33.04
C ILE A 882 -37.27 7.75 -32.48
N ILE A 883 -36.58 8.53 -33.31
CA ILE A 883 -35.43 9.34 -32.87
C ILE A 883 -35.95 10.73 -32.49
N PRO A 884 -35.83 11.17 -31.22
CA PRO A 884 -36.24 12.50 -30.78
C PRO A 884 -35.50 13.63 -31.53
N GLU A 885 -36.16 14.77 -31.75
CA GLU A 885 -35.63 15.92 -32.51
C GLU A 885 -34.24 16.37 -32.01
N ARG A 886 -34.07 16.50 -30.69
CA ARG A 886 -32.79 16.86 -30.07
C ARG A 886 -31.66 15.87 -30.42
N LEU A 887 -31.95 14.57 -30.42
CA LEU A 887 -30.98 13.54 -30.80
C LEU A 887 -30.70 13.54 -32.31
N GLN A 888 -31.67 13.90 -33.16
CA GLN A 888 -31.44 14.08 -34.59
C GLN A 888 -30.48 15.24 -34.86
N GLU A 889 -30.69 16.40 -34.24
CA GLU A 889 -29.81 17.57 -34.39
C GLU A 889 -28.39 17.27 -33.92
N LEU A 890 -28.25 16.61 -32.77
CA LEU A 890 -26.95 16.22 -32.23
C LEU A 890 -26.26 15.15 -33.10
N ALA A 891 -27.00 14.18 -33.63
CA ALA A 891 -26.46 13.17 -34.54
C ALA A 891 -25.93 13.80 -35.83
N LEU A 892 -26.67 14.75 -36.41
CA LEU A 892 -26.22 15.49 -37.59
C LEU A 892 -24.93 16.26 -37.30
N GLU A 893 -24.87 17.00 -36.18
CA GLU A 893 -23.65 17.73 -35.79
C GLU A 893 -22.46 16.78 -35.60
N GLN A 894 -22.66 15.62 -34.98
CA GLN A 894 -21.62 14.61 -34.81
C GLN A 894 -21.13 14.04 -36.15
N VAL A 895 -22.02 13.79 -37.11
CA VAL A 895 -21.64 13.39 -38.47
C VAL A 895 -20.74 14.43 -39.13
N TYR A 896 -21.07 15.72 -39.00
CA TYR A 896 -20.23 16.79 -39.55
C TYR A 896 -18.86 16.86 -38.87
N GLU A 897 -18.82 16.83 -37.54
CA GLU A 897 -17.55 16.87 -36.79
C GLU A 897 -16.67 15.64 -37.07
N SER A 898 -17.27 14.44 -37.24
CA SER A 898 -16.54 13.24 -37.69
C SER A 898 -15.98 13.41 -39.10
N ARG A 899 -16.72 14.00 -40.04
CA ARG A 899 -16.20 14.30 -41.39
C ARG A 899 -15.02 15.27 -41.34
N VAL A 900 -15.13 16.35 -40.56
CA VAL A 900 -14.02 17.30 -40.37
C VAL A 900 -12.80 16.61 -39.78
N ASN A 901 -12.96 15.76 -38.76
CA ASN A 901 -11.88 14.94 -38.23
C ASN A 901 -11.21 14.09 -39.31
N ARG A 902 -12.00 13.35 -40.10
CA ARG A 902 -11.48 12.47 -41.16
C ARG A 902 -10.63 13.20 -42.21
N VAL A 903 -10.94 14.47 -42.49
CA VAL A 903 -10.11 15.30 -43.39
C VAL A 903 -8.70 15.52 -42.81
N PHE A 904 -8.60 15.85 -41.52
CA PHE A 904 -7.32 15.95 -40.81
C PHE A 904 -6.62 14.60 -40.68
N GLU A 905 -7.35 13.52 -40.38
CA GLU A 905 -6.79 12.16 -40.31
C GLU A 905 -6.12 11.76 -41.62
N GLY A 906 -6.68 12.16 -42.78
CA GLY A 906 -6.13 11.87 -44.10
C GLY A 906 -4.74 12.49 -44.39
N LEU A 907 -4.25 13.41 -43.56
CA LEU A 907 -2.84 13.85 -43.60
C LEU A 907 -1.89 12.76 -43.05
N PHE A 908 -2.38 11.93 -42.14
CA PHE A 908 -1.58 11.01 -41.34
C PHE A 908 -1.82 9.53 -41.67
N LEU A 909 -3.05 9.14 -41.98
CA LEU A 909 -3.41 7.77 -42.33
C LEU A 909 -3.07 7.48 -43.78
N ASP A 910 -2.34 6.40 -44.03
CA ASP A 910 -2.00 5.96 -45.38
C ASP A 910 -3.10 5.10 -46.02
N SER A 911 -4.07 4.61 -45.22
CA SER A 911 -5.21 3.81 -45.69
C SER A 911 -6.43 4.63 -46.14
N THR A 912 -6.39 5.96 -46.07
CA THR A 912 -7.56 6.79 -46.35
C THR A 912 -7.20 7.97 -47.25
N HIS A 913 -7.84 8.04 -48.42
CA HIS A 913 -7.68 9.16 -49.35
C HIS A 913 -9.05 9.71 -49.75
N SER A 914 -9.24 11.01 -49.55
CA SER A 914 -10.43 11.76 -49.97
C SER A 914 -10.02 13.03 -50.70
N ALA A 915 -10.91 13.57 -51.53
CA ALA A 915 -10.68 14.85 -52.18
C ALA A 915 -10.49 16.00 -51.16
N ASP A 916 -11.18 15.93 -50.02
CA ASP A 916 -11.06 16.92 -48.95
C ASP A 916 -9.73 16.83 -48.21
N SER A 917 -9.22 15.62 -47.94
CA SER A 917 -7.88 15.44 -47.34
C SER A 917 -6.75 15.81 -48.30
N GLU A 918 -6.94 15.58 -49.61
CA GLU A 918 -6.03 16.06 -50.66
C GLU A 918 -6.01 17.59 -50.68
N TRP A 919 -7.18 18.25 -50.65
CA TRP A 919 -7.27 19.70 -50.50
C TRP A 919 -6.55 20.21 -49.25
N LEU A 920 -6.74 19.56 -48.10
CA LEU A 920 -6.06 19.97 -46.87
C LEU A 920 -4.54 19.81 -46.98
N THR A 921 -4.06 18.73 -47.60
CA THR A 921 -2.63 18.50 -47.88
C THR A 921 -2.06 19.66 -48.68
N LEU A 922 -2.72 20.04 -49.77
CA LEU A 922 -2.28 21.10 -50.65
C LEU A 922 -2.30 22.47 -49.97
N LYS A 923 -3.35 22.77 -49.19
CA LYS A 923 -3.41 24.01 -48.38
C LYS A 923 -2.35 24.06 -47.29
N THR A 924 -1.97 22.91 -46.74
CA THR A 924 -0.85 22.84 -45.79
C THR A 924 0.48 23.13 -46.49
N ILE A 925 0.69 22.59 -47.70
CA ILE A 925 1.89 22.88 -48.51
C ILE A 925 1.97 24.37 -48.88
N GLU A 926 0.86 24.99 -49.28
CA GLU A 926 0.77 26.43 -49.56
C GLU A 926 1.11 27.30 -48.33
N SER A 927 0.88 26.78 -47.12
CA SER A 927 1.24 27.46 -45.87
C SER A 927 2.68 27.22 -45.39
N LEU A 928 3.43 26.32 -46.04
CA LEU A 928 4.83 26.05 -45.67
C LEU A 928 5.72 27.27 -45.95
N PRO A 929 6.72 27.54 -45.10
CA PRO A 929 7.67 28.61 -45.34
C PRO A 929 8.43 28.36 -46.64
N GLY A 930 8.47 29.37 -47.52
CA GLY A 930 9.16 29.28 -48.81
C GLY A 930 8.28 28.95 -50.02
N TRP A 931 6.96 28.79 -49.83
CA TRP A 931 6.02 28.75 -50.95
C TRP A 931 6.05 30.06 -51.76
N SER A 932 5.94 29.98 -53.09
CA SER A 932 6.05 31.12 -54.01
C SER A 932 4.68 31.59 -54.49
N ASP A 933 4.41 32.89 -54.37
CA ASP A 933 3.19 33.54 -54.87
C ASP A 933 3.09 33.55 -56.41
N ASN A 934 4.19 33.26 -57.11
CA ASN A 934 4.26 33.26 -58.57
C ASN A 934 3.82 31.93 -59.21
N LEU A 935 3.47 30.92 -58.41
CA LEU A 935 3.14 29.58 -58.88
C LEU A 935 1.64 29.27 -58.72
N ARG A 936 1.02 28.82 -59.80
CA ARG A 936 -0.30 28.19 -59.82
C ARG A 936 -0.15 26.71 -60.14
N LEU A 937 -0.58 25.84 -59.23
CA LEU A 937 -0.63 24.40 -59.45
C LEU A 937 -2.08 23.95 -59.53
N GLU A 938 -2.45 23.24 -60.59
CA GLU A 938 -3.79 22.70 -60.81
C GLU A 938 -3.76 21.17 -60.79
N ILE A 939 -4.72 20.55 -60.12
CA ILE A 939 -4.96 19.10 -60.20
C ILE A 939 -6.19 18.87 -61.07
N ARG A 940 -6.04 18.09 -62.14
CA ARG A 940 -7.09 17.82 -63.12
C ARG A 940 -7.38 16.34 -63.27
N ASP A 941 -8.63 16.02 -63.53
CA ASP A 941 -9.09 14.64 -63.63
C ASP A 941 -8.82 14.03 -65.01
N ALA A 942 -8.17 12.86 -65.04
CA ALA A 942 -7.91 11.96 -66.17
C ALA A 942 -7.14 12.55 -67.39
N SER A 943 -7.13 13.86 -67.60
CA SER A 943 -6.50 14.52 -68.75
C SER A 943 -6.05 15.96 -68.43
N PHE A 944 -5.18 16.53 -69.28
CA PHE A 944 -4.63 17.88 -69.10
C PHE A 944 -5.69 18.98 -69.13
N ASP A 945 -6.73 18.84 -69.96
CA ASP A 945 -7.85 19.77 -70.06
C ASP A 945 -9.09 19.28 -69.28
N GLY A 946 -8.93 18.24 -68.45
CA GLY A 946 -10.00 17.67 -67.65
C GLY A 946 -10.54 18.63 -66.58
N PRO A 947 -11.64 18.26 -65.90
CA PRO A 947 -12.20 19.03 -64.79
C PRO A 947 -11.15 19.37 -63.73
N LEU A 948 -11.16 20.63 -63.27
CA LEU A 948 -10.30 21.07 -62.16
C LEU A 948 -10.81 20.45 -60.86
N LEU A 949 -10.00 19.56 -60.28
CA LEU A 949 -10.28 18.94 -58.99
C LEU A 949 -9.82 19.81 -57.83
N ASN A 950 -8.63 20.42 -57.97
CA ASN A 950 -8.00 21.20 -56.92
C ASN A 950 -6.99 22.20 -57.44
N SER A 951 -6.60 23.17 -56.61
CA SER A 951 -5.55 24.14 -56.98
C SER A 951 -4.82 24.78 -55.79
N LEU A 952 -3.58 25.21 -56.02
CA LEU A 952 -2.73 25.97 -55.09
C LEU A 952 -2.22 27.24 -55.78
N GLY A 953 -2.06 28.31 -55.01
CA GLY A 953 -1.57 29.61 -55.49
C GLY A 953 -2.63 30.44 -56.20
N ASP A 954 -2.30 31.70 -56.46
CA ASP A 954 -3.19 32.67 -57.11
C ASP A 954 -3.55 32.23 -58.54
N GLU A 955 -4.79 32.49 -58.97
CA GLU A 955 -5.23 32.24 -60.35
C GLU A 955 -4.46 33.08 -61.38
N GLN A 956 -3.94 34.24 -60.97
CA GLN A 956 -3.16 35.15 -61.81
C GLN A 956 -1.65 34.88 -61.78
N ALA A 957 -1.20 33.81 -61.13
CA ALA A 957 0.21 33.52 -60.98
C ALA A 957 0.86 33.17 -62.35
N PRO A 958 2.03 33.74 -62.68
CA PRO A 958 2.63 33.61 -64.01
C PRO A 958 3.13 32.20 -64.35
N ILE A 959 3.46 31.38 -63.35
CA ILE A 959 3.98 30.02 -63.55
C ILE A 959 2.85 29.02 -63.32
N ARG A 960 2.33 28.41 -64.39
CA ARG A 960 1.28 27.38 -64.29
C ARG A 960 1.85 25.97 -64.43
N LYS A 961 1.45 25.07 -63.53
CA LYS A 961 1.76 23.63 -63.56
C LYS A 961 0.49 22.80 -63.37
N VAL A 962 0.44 21.63 -64.00
CA VAL A 962 -0.75 20.75 -63.96
C VAL A 962 -0.35 19.35 -63.51
N LEU A 963 -1.01 18.83 -62.47
CA LEU A 963 -0.97 17.43 -62.09
C LEU A 963 -2.21 16.74 -62.64
N ILE A 964 -2.02 15.75 -63.51
CA ILE A 964 -3.12 14.92 -64.02
C ILE A 964 -3.30 13.74 -63.07
N LYS A 965 -4.47 13.64 -62.45
CA LYS A 965 -4.84 12.54 -61.56
C LYS A 965 -5.41 11.39 -62.39
N SER A 966 -4.87 10.20 -62.17
CA SER A 966 -5.39 8.94 -62.72
C SER A 966 -5.40 7.89 -61.61
N GLN A 967 -6.60 7.47 -61.20
CA GLN A 967 -6.80 6.64 -60.00
C GLN A 967 -6.19 7.32 -58.75
N ASN A 968 -5.12 6.75 -58.18
CA ASN A 968 -4.41 7.28 -57.01
C ASN A 968 -3.01 7.86 -57.34
N LEU A 969 -2.66 7.99 -58.63
CA LEU A 969 -1.37 8.50 -59.08
C LEU A 969 -1.52 9.83 -59.82
N TYR A 970 -0.42 10.58 -59.87
CA TYR A 970 -0.35 11.93 -60.42
C TYR A 970 0.79 12.02 -61.42
N SER A 971 0.49 12.55 -62.62
CA SER A 971 1.51 12.85 -63.64
C SER A 971 1.69 14.35 -63.74
N ALA A 972 2.95 14.81 -63.70
CA ALA A 972 3.26 16.24 -63.75
C ALA A 972 3.40 16.73 -65.21
N ARG A 973 2.80 17.89 -65.50
CA ARG A 973 2.85 18.60 -66.78
C ARG A 973 3.18 20.08 -66.60
N ASP A 974 3.85 20.67 -67.58
CA ASP A 974 4.06 22.12 -67.64
C ASP A 974 2.84 22.88 -68.20
N ALA A 975 2.96 24.20 -68.39
CA ALA A 975 1.87 25.04 -68.89
C ALA A 975 1.44 24.70 -70.34
N GLN A 976 2.32 24.07 -71.12
CA GLN A 976 2.11 23.70 -72.52
C GLN A 976 1.66 22.24 -72.68
N GLY A 977 1.53 21.49 -71.57
CA GLY A 977 1.13 20.08 -71.57
C GLY A 977 2.29 19.11 -71.80
N LEU A 978 3.55 19.54 -71.74
CA LEU A 978 4.70 18.66 -71.84
C LEU A 978 4.92 17.88 -70.54
N GLU A 979 5.38 16.63 -70.68
CA GLU A 979 5.64 15.72 -69.57
C GLU A 979 6.85 16.14 -68.73
N LEU A 980 6.59 16.39 -67.44
CA LEU A 980 7.63 16.60 -66.43
C LEU A 980 7.92 15.32 -65.64
N HIS A 981 6.88 14.52 -65.36
CA HIS A 981 6.98 13.24 -64.66
C HIS A 981 5.79 12.33 -64.97
N GLY A 982 6.04 11.02 -64.93
CA GLY A 982 5.01 9.99 -65.08
C GLY A 982 4.14 9.83 -63.82
N PRO A 983 3.20 8.87 -63.82
CA PRO A 983 2.31 8.62 -62.69
C PRO A 983 3.08 8.23 -61.43
N ASP A 984 2.95 9.02 -60.37
CA ASP A 984 3.60 8.80 -59.07
C ASP A 984 2.72 9.28 -57.91
N ASP A 985 3.18 9.17 -56.67
CA ASP A 985 2.47 9.73 -55.51
C ASP A 985 2.40 11.27 -55.57
N LEU A 986 1.42 11.86 -54.87
CA LEU A 986 1.15 13.30 -54.89
C LEU A 986 2.39 14.14 -54.55
N TYR A 987 3.19 13.73 -53.55
CA TYR A 987 4.33 14.52 -53.08
C TYR A 987 5.49 14.44 -54.07
N ALA A 988 5.76 13.26 -54.62
CA ALA A 988 6.75 13.08 -55.68
C ALA A 988 6.37 13.87 -56.93
N ALA A 989 5.14 13.71 -57.44
CA ALA A 989 4.64 14.41 -58.61
C ALA A 989 4.67 15.94 -58.42
N LEU A 990 4.37 16.43 -57.21
CA LEU A 990 4.44 17.86 -56.89
C LEU A 990 5.88 18.37 -56.94
N LEU A 991 6.85 17.68 -56.33
CA LEU A 991 8.26 18.10 -56.41
C LEU A 991 8.81 18.07 -57.84
N HIS A 992 8.32 17.16 -58.69
CA HIS A 992 8.65 17.15 -60.11
C HIS A 992 7.98 18.28 -60.91
N ALA A 993 6.82 18.77 -60.46
CA ALA A 993 6.13 19.90 -61.09
C ALA A 993 6.77 21.26 -60.76
N LEU A 994 7.33 21.41 -59.55
CA LEU A 994 7.96 22.65 -59.09
C LEU A 994 9.26 22.97 -59.85
N PRO A 995 9.45 24.21 -60.35
CA PRO A 995 10.74 24.62 -60.89
C PRO A 995 11.83 24.67 -59.80
N ASP A 996 13.10 24.58 -60.21
CA ASP A 996 14.24 24.38 -59.31
C ASP A 996 14.39 25.48 -58.24
N ALA A 997 14.10 26.74 -58.60
CA ALA A 997 14.23 27.88 -57.69
C ALA A 997 13.17 27.84 -56.58
N GLU A 998 11.90 27.66 -56.93
CA GLU A 998 10.77 27.56 -56.01
C GLU A 998 10.89 26.30 -55.14
N ARG A 999 11.34 25.20 -55.72
CA ARG A 999 11.58 23.94 -55.01
C ARG A 999 12.72 24.04 -53.99
N ALA A 1000 13.81 24.72 -54.34
CA ALA A 1000 14.90 25.01 -53.40
C ALA A 1000 14.45 25.98 -52.29
N GLN A 1001 13.61 26.97 -52.61
CA GLN A 1001 13.05 27.93 -51.65
C GLN A 1001 12.12 27.25 -50.64
N LEU A 1002 11.34 26.26 -51.05
CA LEU A 1002 10.49 25.42 -50.18
C LEU A 1002 11.32 24.46 -49.30
N GLY A 1003 12.64 24.34 -49.52
CA GLY A 1003 13.53 23.50 -48.73
C GLY A 1003 13.75 22.07 -49.27
N PHE A 1004 13.29 21.75 -50.47
CA PHE A 1004 13.37 20.41 -51.07
C PHE A 1004 14.11 20.41 -52.43
N PRO A 1005 15.41 20.75 -52.48
CA PRO A 1005 16.16 20.99 -53.73
C PRO A 1005 16.30 19.78 -54.65
N HIS A 1006 15.85 18.57 -54.26
CA HIS A 1006 15.88 17.37 -55.10
C HIS A 1006 14.49 16.71 -55.23
N THR A 1007 14.17 16.19 -56.41
CA THR A 1007 12.82 15.65 -56.70
C THR A 1007 12.52 14.33 -56.00
N TYR A 1008 13.52 13.57 -55.58
CA TYR A 1008 13.35 12.32 -54.80
C TYR A 1008 12.93 12.56 -53.33
N GLN A 1009 12.81 13.81 -52.89
CA GLN A 1009 12.52 14.18 -51.50
C GLN A 1009 11.01 14.17 -51.16
N GLY A 1010 10.17 13.45 -51.93
CA GLY A 1010 8.72 13.37 -51.71
C GLY A 1010 8.35 12.93 -50.29
N ASN A 1011 9.04 11.92 -49.74
CA ASN A 1011 8.85 11.47 -48.36
C ASN A 1011 9.22 12.55 -47.32
N ALA A 1012 10.22 13.38 -47.60
CA ALA A 1012 10.60 14.48 -46.72
C ALA A 1012 9.56 15.61 -46.75
N LEU A 1013 8.99 15.91 -47.92
CA LEU A 1013 7.86 16.84 -48.04
C LEU A 1013 6.62 16.31 -47.30
N LYS A 1014 6.31 15.02 -47.44
CA LYS A 1014 5.22 14.36 -46.69
C LYS A 1014 5.44 14.45 -45.18
N ALA A 1015 6.68 14.25 -44.71
CA ALA A 1015 7.03 14.43 -43.30
C ALA A 1015 6.85 15.88 -42.85
N ALA A 1016 7.32 16.86 -43.63
CA ALA A 1016 7.16 18.28 -43.32
C ALA A 1016 5.68 18.71 -43.23
N VAL A 1017 4.82 18.20 -44.13
CA VAL A 1017 3.37 18.42 -44.06
C VAL A 1017 2.77 17.84 -42.77
N ARG A 1018 3.21 16.64 -42.35
CA ARG A 1018 2.76 16.00 -41.11
C ARG A 1018 3.29 16.67 -39.84
N GLU A 1019 4.41 17.38 -39.93
CA GLU A 1019 5.02 18.14 -38.83
C GLU A 1019 4.52 19.59 -38.75
N HIS A 1020 3.95 20.10 -39.83
CA HIS A 1020 3.39 21.45 -39.86
C HIS A 1020 2.19 21.57 -38.90
N PRO A 1021 2.04 22.70 -38.18
CA PRO A 1021 0.84 22.97 -37.38
C PRO A 1021 -0.44 22.78 -38.19
N LEU A 1022 -1.43 22.10 -37.60
CA LEU A 1022 -2.72 21.88 -38.24
C LEU A 1022 -3.37 23.22 -38.59
N LEU A 1023 -3.90 23.32 -39.81
CA LEU A 1023 -4.69 24.48 -40.23
C LEU A 1023 -5.95 24.64 -39.36
N GLN A 1024 -6.49 25.86 -39.33
CA GLN A 1024 -7.66 26.16 -38.50
C GLN A 1024 -8.85 25.25 -38.86
N ARG A 1025 -9.39 24.54 -37.86
CA ARG A 1025 -10.54 23.64 -38.03
C ARG A 1025 -11.75 24.31 -38.68
N GLN A 1026 -11.95 25.61 -38.45
CA GLN A 1026 -13.04 26.38 -39.08
C GLN A 1026 -12.92 26.43 -40.61
N LEU A 1027 -11.71 26.52 -41.16
CA LEU A 1027 -11.47 26.50 -42.61
C LEU A 1027 -11.87 25.15 -43.20
N VAL A 1028 -11.50 24.05 -42.52
CA VAL A 1028 -11.87 22.69 -42.94
C VAL A 1028 -13.38 22.48 -42.82
N ARG A 1029 -14.00 22.97 -41.73
CA ARG A 1029 -15.45 22.89 -41.54
C ARG A 1029 -16.20 23.62 -42.66
N ALA A 1030 -15.76 24.83 -43.04
CA ALA A 1030 -16.35 25.59 -44.14
C ALA A 1030 -16.21 24.88 -45.51
N ARG A 1031 -15.20 24.02 -45.68
CA ARG A 1031 -15.02 23.20 -46.89
C ARG A 1031 -15.97 21.99 -46.94
N VAL A 1032 -16.20 21.36 -45.80
CA VAL A 1032 -16.95 20.09 -45.68
C VAL A 1032 -18.46 20.30 -45.52
N GLU A 1033 -18.87 21.44 -44.95
CA GLU A 1033 -20.27 21.82 -44.81
C GLU A 1033 -20.80 22.50 -46.09
N PRO A 1034 -21.94 22.05 -46.66
CA PRO A 1034 -22.61 22.83 -47.69
C PRO A 1034 -23.11 24.16 -47.10
N ALA A 1035 -23.09 25.24 -47.90
CA ALA A 1035 -23.65 26.53 -47.51
C ALA A 1035 -25.13 26.37 -47.14
N ARG A 1036 -25.45 26.35 -45.84
CA ARG A 1036 -26.83 26.27 -45.38
C ARG A 1036 -27.50 27.61 -45.70
N THR A 1037 -28.57 27.60 -46.50
CA THR A 1037 -29.59 28.64 -46.41
C THR A 1037 -30.01 28.69 -44.94
N ALA A 1038 -30.01 29.88 -44.34
CA ALA A 1038 -30.31 30.07 -42.92
C ALA A 1038 -31.68 29.47 -42.56
N LEU A 1039 -31.71 28.19 -42.18
CA LEU A 1039 -32.65 27.70 -41.19
C LEU A 1039 -32.22 28.38 -39.89
N ASP A 1040 -33.18 28.94 -39.17
CA ASP A 1040 -33.06 29.62 -37.86
C ASP A 1040 -32.51 28.69 -36.76
N ILE A 1041 -31.35 28.08 -37.01
CA ILE A 1041 -30.63 27.27 -36.03
C ILE A 1041 -29.88 28.26 -35.17
N ASN A 1042 -30.46 28.56 -34.00
CA ASN A 1042 -29.85 29.40 -33.00
C ASN A 1042 -28.39 28.92 -32.74
N PRO A 1043 -27.35 29.71 -33.07
CA PRO A 1043 -25.97 29.30 -32.83
C PRO A 1043 -25.66 29.12 -31.33
N GLU A 1044 -26.44 29.74 -30.43
CA GLU A 1044 -26.39 29.49 -28.98
C GLU A 1044 -27.01 28.14 -28.58
N ALA A 1045 -27.85 27.56 -29.43
CA ALA A 1045 -28.46 26.25 -29.24
C ALA A 1045 -27.58 25.10 -29.76
N ARG A 1046 -26.39 25.35 -30.33
CA ARG A 1046 -25.43 24.29 -30.68
C ARG A 1046 -24.87 23.70 -29.39
N PRO A 1047 -25.36 22.55 -28.89
CA PRO A 1047 -24.83 21.95 -27.70
C PRO A 1047 -23.60 21.20 -28.18
N ARG A 1048 -22.46 21.89 -28.33
CA ARG A 1048 -21.22 21.18 -27.99
C ARG A 1048 -21.49 20.69 -26.59
N LEU A 1049 -21.48 19.37 -26.39
CA LEU A 1049 -21.39 18.78 -25.07
C LEU A 1049 -20.16 19.43 -24.44
N LYS A 1050 -20.33 20.56 -23.76
CA LYS A 1050 -19.25 21.35 -23.19
C LYS A 1050 -18.75 20.50 -22.05
N ALA A 1051 -17.78 19.65 -22.36
CA ALA A 1051 -17.12 18.84 -21.37
C ALA A 1051 -16.55 19.80 -20.33
N THR A 1052 -16.96 19.60 -19.08
CA THR A 1052 -16.38 20.31 -17.94
C THR A 1052 -14.89 20.02 -17.97
N ALA A 1053 -14.03 21.03 -18.08
CA ALA A 1053 -12.59 20.83 -18.19
C ALA A 1053 -11.91 21.13 -16.84
N TYR A 1054 -10.96 20.29 -16.42
CA TYR A 1054 -10.17 20.46 -15.20
C TYR A 1054 -8.73 20.83 -15.55
N PRO A 1055 -8.33 22.12 -15.41
CA PRO A 1055 -6.98 22.54 -15.74
C PRO A 1055 -5.94 21.91 -14.81
N LEU A 1056 -4.69 21.82 -15.27
CA LEU A 1056 -3.56 21.48 -14.40
C LEU A 1056 -3.42 22.53 -13.30
N LEU A 1057 -3.09 22.11 -12.09
CA LEU A 1057 -2.94 23.03 -10.96
C LEU A 1057 -1.87 24.10 -11.27
N GLY A 1058 -2.26 25.37 -11.14
CA GLY A 1058 -1.39 26.52 -11.42
C GLY A 1058 -1.35 26.96 -12.89
N ALA A 1059 -2.10 26.31 -13.79
CA ALA A 1059 -2.17 26.70 -15.21
C ALA A 1059 -2.66 28.15 -15.41
N ASP A 1060 -3.51 28.65 -14.53
CA ASP A 1060 -4.04 30.02 -14.53
C ASP A 1060 -3.13 31.03 -13.81
N ALA A 1061 -2.07 30.57 -13.16
CA ALA A 1061 -1.05 31.40 -12.52
C ALA A 1061 0.36 30.79 -12.68
N PRO A 1062 0.92 30.76 -13.90
CA PRO A 1062 2.20 30.13 -14.18
C PRO A 1062 3.33 30.73 -13.34
N GLY A 1063 4.22 29.88 -12.81
CA GLY A 1063 5.42 30.29 -12.06
C GLY A 1063 5.26 30.43 -10.54
N LEU A 1064 4.04 30.34 -10.00
CA LEU A 1064 3.82 30.25 -8.55
C LEU A 1064 3.68 28.78 -8.11
N VAL A 1065 4.43 28.39 -7.07
CA VAL A 1065 4.32 27.06 -6.47
C VAL A 1065 3.06 26.99 -5.59
N PRO A 1066 2.10 26.09 -5.86
CA PRO A 1066 0.90 25.96 -5.05
C PRO A 1066 1.20 25.50 -3.63
N SER A 1067 0.54 26.11 -2.65
CA SER A 1067 0.62 25.64 -1.27
C SER A 1067 0.00 24.24 -1.14
N PRO A 1068 0.36 23.43 -0.12
CA PRO A 1068 -0.25 22.11 0.04
C PRO A 1068 -1.76 22.19 0.32
N LEU A 1069 -2.23 23.23 1.01
CA LEU A 1069 -3.68 23.51 1.15
C LEU A 1069 -4.33 23.79 -0.21
N GLU A 1070 -3.68 24.55 -1.09
CA GLU A 1070 -4.18 24.80 -2.44
C GLU A 1070 -4.28 23.52 -3.27
N ARG A 1071 -3.30 22.61 -3.14
CA ARG A 1071 -3.35 21.27 -3.75
C ARG A 1071 -4.56 20.47 -3.28
N ARG A 1072 -4.79 20.38 -1.96
CA ARG A 1072 -5.91 19.64 -1.39
C ARG A 1072 -7.27 20.24 -1.78
N VAL A 1073 -7.37 21.57 -1.83
CA VAL A 1073 -8.57 22.26 -2.33
C VAL A 1073 -8.81 21.97 -3.82
N ASN A 1074 -7.75 21.92 -4.63
CA ASN A 1074 -7.85 21.56 -6.05
C ASN A 1074 -8.28 20.11 -6.28
N GLU A 1075 -7.88 19.18 -5.40
CA GLU A 1075 -8.33 17.79 -5.45
C GLU A 1075 -9.85 17.66 -5.22
N LEU A 1076 -10.42 18.48 -4.33
CA LEU A 1076 -11.87 18.51 -4.05
C LEU A 1076 -12.67 19.34 -5.06
N TYR A 1077 -12.09 20.46 -5.52
CA TYR A 1077 -12.74 21.46 -6.36
C TYR A 1077 -11.90 21.79 -7.61
N PRO A 1078 -11.72 20.83 -8.54
CA PRO A 1078 -10.75 20.93 -9.63
C PRO A 1078 -11.09 21.95 -10.73
N SER A 1079 -12.34 22.42 -10.79
CA SER A 1079 -12.79 23.43 -11.73
C SER A 1079 -12.50 24.86 -11.29
N LEU A 1080 -12.19 25.07 -10.00
CA LEU A 1080 -12.01 26.41 -9.45
C LEU A 1080 -10.66 26.98 -9.90
N ASN A 1081 -10.67 28.23 -10.36
CA ASN A 1081 -9.44 28.97 -10.61
C ASN A 1081 -8.73 29.32 -9.29
N ARG A 1082 -7.50 29.81 -9.36
CA ARG A 1082 -6.67 30.14 -8.19
C ARG A 1082 -7.32 31.15 -7.27
N GLN A 1083 -7.97 32.18 -7.81
CA GLN A 1083 -8.63 33.20 -6.99
C GLN A 1083 -9.80 32.60 -6.20
N GLU A 1084 -10.57 31.71 -6.81
CA GLU A 1084 -11.66 30.97 -6.18
C GLU A 1084 -11.14 29.98 -5.14
N ARG A 1085 -10.08 29.22 -5.44
CA ARG A 1085 -9.43 28.33 -4.44
C ARG A 1085 -8.97 29.11 -3.22
N LEU A 1086 -8.37 30.29 -3.41
CA LEU A 1086 -7.98 31.18 -2.32
C LEU A 1086 -9.19 31.76 -1.53
N ARG A 1087 -10.38 31.87 -2.14
CA ARG A 1087 -11.62 32.17 -1.39
C ARG A 1087 -12.03 30.99 -0.52
N VAL A 1088 -11.98 29.77 -1.05
CA VAL A 1088 -12.26 28.56 -0.26
C VAL A 1088 -11.30 28.44 0.93
N ILE A 1089 -10.01 28.65 0.70
CA ILE A 1089 -8.99 28.60 1.75
C ILE A 1089 -9.23 29.67 2.83
N ARG A 1090 -9.71 30.87 2.47
CA ARG A 1090 -10.05 31.92 3.44
C ARG A 1090 -11.21 31.57 4.35
N ASN A 1091 -12.09 30.66 3.93
CA ASN A 1091 -13.23 30.20 4.71
C ASN A 1091 -12.92 28.96 5.56
N LEU A 1092 -11.72 28.36 5.42
CA LEU A 1092 -11.26 27.30 6.31
C LEU A 1092 -10.86 27.87 7.68
N PRO A 1093 -10.83 27.03 8.73
CA PRO A 1093 -10.27 27.43 10.03
C PRO A 1093 -8.88 28.08 9.89
N ALA A 1094 -8.62 29.12 10.68
CA ALA A 1094 -7.34 29.83 10.65
C ALA A 1094 -6.16 28.95 11.10
N ASP A 1095 -6.44 27.94 11.92
CA ASP A 1095 -5.49 26.91 12.31
C ASP A 1095 -5.26 25.90 11.15
N PRO A 1096 -4.03 25.73 10.64
CA PRO A 1096 -3.73 24.82 9.54
C PRO A 1096 -4.09 23.35 9.81
N ALA A 1097 -4.02 22.91 11.07
CA ALA A 1097 -4.41 21.58 11.48
C ALA A 1097 -5.93 21.35 11.34
N ALA A 1098 -6.73 22.24 11.92
CA ALA A 1098 -8.17 22.22 11.76
C ALA A 1098 -8.60 22.38 10.29
N ALA A 1099 -7.87 23.17 9.48
CA ALA A 1099 -8.14 23.32 8.05
C ALA A 1099 -7.93 22.02 7.26
N ASP A 1100 -6.83 21.30 7.47
CA ASP A 1100 -6.56 20.02 6.78
C ASP A 1100 -7.54 18.93 7.23
N GLN A 1101 -7.92 18.90 8.51
CA GLN A 1101 -8.97 18.00 9.01
C GLN A 1101 -10.30 18.30 8.31
N THR A 1102 -10.69 19.56 8.18
CA THR A 1102 -11.91 19.97 7.46
C THR A 1102 -11.88 19.49 6.00
N LEU A 1103 -10.75 19.63 5.32
CA LEU A 1103 -10.59 19.13 3.94
C LEU A 1103 -10.62 17.60 3.86
N THR A 1104 -10.09 16.91 4.87
CA THR A 1104 -10.16 15.45 4.99
C THR A 1104 -11.61 14.98 5.16
N ASP A 1105 -12.36 15.64 6.03
CA ASP A 1105 -13.78 15.35 6.27
C ASP A 1105 -14.63 15.61 5.02
N LEU A 1106 -14.35 16.70 4.29
CA LEU A 1106 -14.97 17.00 2.99
C LEU A 1106 -14.62 15.93 1.94
N GLY A 1107 -13.38 15.45 1.89
CA GLY A 1107 -12.99 14.34 1.01
C GLY A 1107 -13.72 13.05 1.32
N GLN A 1108 -13.89 12.71 2.61
CA GLN A 1108 -14.69 11.56 3.04
C GLN A 1108 -16.18 11.74 2.74
N SER A 1109 -16.71 12.95 2.88
CA SER A 1109 -18.10 13.28 2.52
C SER A 1109 -18.35 13.15 1.02
N LEU A 1110 -17.45 13.64 0.17
CA LEU A 1110 -17.54 13.44 -1.29
C LEU A 1110 -17.49 11.96 -1.66
N GLN A 1111 -16.64 11.17 -1.00
CA GLN A 1111 -16.56 9.74 -1.28
C GLN A 1111 -17.84 9.01 -0.85
N ARG A 1112 -18.42 9.34 0.31
CA ARG A 1112 -19.73 8.82 0.74
C ARG A 1112 -20.83 9.20 -0.24
N LEU A 1113 -20.89 10.47 -0.67
CA LEU A 1113 -21.86 10.93 -1.67
C LEU A 1113 -21.76 10.11 -2.96
N ARG A 1114 -20.54 9.90 -3.47
CA ARG A 1114 -20.32 9.05 -4.66
C ARG A 1114 -20.78 7.61 -4.43
N ASP A 1115 -20.47 7.07 -3.25
CA ASP A 1115 -20.85 5.71 -2.90
C ASP A 1115 -22.39 5.57 -2.82
N ASP A 1116 -23.10 6.52 -2.21
CA ASP A 1116 -24.55 6.51 -2.08
C ASP A 1116 -25.24 6.64 -3.46
N LEU A 1117 -24.73 7.56 -4.29
CA LEU A 1117 -25.29 7.83 -5.62
C LEU A 1117 -25.08 6.69 -6.60
N GLU A 1118 -23.95 5.99 -6.55
CA GLU A 1118 -23.68 4.85 -7.43
C GLU A 1118 -24.65 3.69 -7.13
N VAL A 1119 -24.85 3.35 -5.85
CA VAL A 1119 -25.82 2.32 -5.44
C VAL A 1119 -27.23 2.71 -5.88
N TRP A 1120 -27.65 3.94 -5.58
CA TRP A 1120 -28.99 4.43 -5.96
C TRP A 1120 -29.22 4.45 -7.47
N THR A 1121 -28.17 4.73 -8.26
CA THR A 1121 -28.26 4.78 -9.73
C THR A 1121 -28.59 3.40 -10.30
N VAL A 1122 -27.99 2.34 -9.77
CA VAL A 1122 -28.15 0.97 -10.30
C VAL A 1122 -29.33 0.23 -9.67
N ASP A 1123 -29.70 0.56 -8.43
CA ASP A 1123 -30.86 0.00 -7.71
C ASP A 1123 -32.19 0.64 -8.16
N ALA A 1124 -32.47 0.57 -9.46
CA ALA A 1124 -33.75 0.99 -10.02
C ALA A 1124 -34.83 -0.05 -9.67
N PRO A 1125 -35.94 0.36 -9.00
CA PRO A 1125 -36.95 -0.56 -8.50
C PRO A 1125 -37.54 -1.41 -9.63
N ALA A 1126 -37.83 -2.68 -9.33
CA ALA A 1126 -38.45 -3.59 -10.28
C ALA A 1126 -39.98 -3.38 -10.40
N THR A 1127 -40.58 -2.68 -9.45
CA THR A 1127 -42.02 -2.44 -9.36
C THR A 1127 -42.30 -0.94 -9.18
N ASN A 1128 -43.37 -0.47 -9.82
CA ASN A 1128 -43.84 0.89 -9.68
C ASN A 1128 -44.47 1.06 -8.29
N GLN A 1129 -43.97 2.00 -7.50
CA GLN A 1129 -44.44 2.17 -6.10
C GLN A 1129 -45.89 2.66 -6.01
N ARG A 1130 -46.42 3.30 -7.06
CA ARG A 1130 -47.81 3.80 -7.12
C ARG A 1130 -48.80 2.74 -7.57
N THR A 1131 -48.46 1.94 -8.59
CA THR A 1131 -49.39 0.96 -9.18
C THR A 1131 -49.18 -0.46 -8.67
N GLY A 1132 -48.02 -0.76 -8.08
CA GLY A 1132 -47.61 -2.11 -7.70
C GLY A 1132 -47.23 -3.00 -8.87
N GLU A 1133 -47.29 -2.49 -10.10
CA GLU A 1133 -47.01 -3.25 -11.32
C GLU A 1133 -45.50 -3.39 -11.57
N LEU A 1134 -45.10 -4.47 -12.23
CA LEU A 1134 -43.72 -4.67 -12.66
C LEU A 1134 -43.34 -3.62 -13.72
N ILE A 1135 -42.22 -2.94 -13.51
CA ILE A 1135 -41.66 -1.99 -14.47
C ILE A 1135 -40.95 -2.81 -15.57
N PRO A 1136 -41.33 -2.66 -16.85
CA PRO A 1136 -40.66 -3.35 -17.94
C PRO A 1136 -39.15 -3.07 -17.96
N PRO A 1137 -38.30 -4.03 -18.37
CA PRO A 1137 -36.84 -3.85 -18.39
C PRO A 1137 -36.38 -2.57 -19.13
N VAL A 1138 -37.02 -2.23 -20.25
CA VAL A 1138 -36.75 -1.02 -21.04
C VAL A 1138 -37.02 0.26 -20.23
N ALA A 1139 -38.11 0.32 -19.47
CA ALA A 1139 -38.42 1.45 -18.62
C ALA A 1139 -37.45 1.58 -17.43
N ARG A 1140 -36.94 0.46 -16.93
CA ARG A 1140 -35.87 0.46 -15.91
C ARG A 1140 -34.57 1.07 -16.47
N MET A 1141 -34.21 0.79 -17.72
CA MET A 1141 -33.04 1.41 -18.37
C MET A 1141 -33.17 2.93 -18.45
N ALA A 1142 -34.36 3.43 -18.81
CA ALA A 1142 -34.64 4.87 -18.82
C ALA A 1142 -34.51 5.51 -17.43
N ILE A 1143 -35.01 4.85 -16.38
CA ILE A 1143 -34.86 5.31 -14.99
C ILE A 1143 -33.37 5.37 -14.61
N VAL A 1144 -32.60 4.30 -14.84
CA VAL A 1144 -31.15 4.27 -14.54
C VAL A 1144 -30.42 5.41 -15.26
N GLN A 1145 -30.81 5.70 -16.50
CA GLN A 1145 -30.23 6.77 -17.31
C GLN A 1145 -30.45 8.17 -16.69
N ASP A 1146 -31.68 8.48 -16.27
CA ASP A 1146 -31.99 9.75 -15.61
C ASP A 1146 -31.40 9.84 -14.21
N ARG A 1147 -31.37 8.73 -13.45
CA ARG A 1147 -30.65 8.66 -12.16
C ARG A 1147 -29.17 8.96 -12.33
N ARG A 1148 -28.51 8.38 -13.34
CA ARG A 1148 -27.10 8.67 -13.64
C ARG A 1148 -26.88 10.15 -13.97
N ALA A 1149 -27.80 10.78 -14.69
CA ALA A 1149 -27.73 12.21 -14.97
C ALA A 1149 -27.91 13.05 -13.69
N PHE A 1150 -28.85 12.68 -12.82
CA PHE A 1150 -29.06 13.36 -11.54
C PHE A 1150 -27.87 13.23 -10.59
N SER A 1151 -27.32 12.01 -10.45
CA SER A 1151 -26.13 11.73 -9.66
C SER A 1151 -24.93 12.59 -10.09
N ARG A 1152 -24.71 12.73 -11.40
CA ARG A 1152 -23.66 13.62 -11.95
C ARG A 1152 -23.91 15.08 -11.58
N GLU A 1153 -25.15 15.55 -11.69
CA GLU A 1153 -25.47 16.95 -11.37
C GLU A 1153 -25.35 17.26 -9.87
N LEU A 1154 -25.69 16.30 -9.01
CA LEU A 1154 -25.46 16.40 -7.56
C LEU A 1154 -23.98 16.48 -7.21
N GLU A 1155 -23.14 15.62 -7.79
CA GLU A 1155 -21.69 15.69 -7.58
C GLU A 1155 -21.11 17.02 -8.08
N ARG A 1156 -21.53 17.48 -9.26
CA ARG A 1156 -21.15 18.80 -9.79
C ARG A 1156 -21.56 19.93 -8.85
N CYS A 1157 -22.78 19.88 -8.31
CA CYS A 1157 -23.28 20.88 -7.37
C CYS A 1157 -22.50 20.88 -6.05
N TRP A 1158 -22.21 19.70 -5.48
CA TRP A 1158 -21.36 19.57 -4.30
C TRP A 1158 -19.98 20.19 -4.54
N ARG A 1159 -19.42 19.97 -5.74
CA ARG A 1159 -18.14 20.53 -6.20
C ARG A 1159 -18.20 22.01 -6.62
N ARG A 1160 -19.34 22.69 -6.46
CA ARG A 1160 -19.53 24.11 -6.82
C ARG A 1160 -19.31 24.37 -8.33
N GLN A 1161 -19.72 23.41 -9.16
CA GLN A 1161 -19.62 23.46 -10.63
C GLN A 1161 -20.95 23.84 -11.30
N THR A 1162 -21.96 24.19 -10.51
CA THR A 1162 -23.25 24.70 -10.99
C THR A 1162 -23.25 26.23 -10.97
N ALA A 1163 -24.27 26.82 -11.58
CA ALA A 1163 -24.38 28.28 -11.65
C ALA A 1163 -24.48 28.91 -10.26
N PHE A 1164 -23.97 30.14 -10.13
CA PHE A 1164 -24.21 30.97 -8.95
C PHE A 1164 -25.67 31.42 -8.88
N ASP A 1165 -26.22 31.49 -7.67
CA ASP A 1165 -27.54 32.04 -7.41
C ASP A 1165 -27.54 33.55 -7.63
N ASN A 1166 -28.04 33.96 -8.80
CA ASN A 1166 -28.19 35.37 -9.17
C ASN A 1166 -29.60 35.90 -8.83
N HIS A 1167 -30.44 35.14 -8.13
CA HIS A 1167 -31.82 35.52 -7.86
C HIS A 1167 -31.92 36.73 -6.92
N TYR A 1168 -30.92 36.95 -6.06
CA TYR A 1168 -30.82 38.10 -5.17
C TYR A 1168 -29.58 38.95 -5.52
N ALA A 1169 -29.78 40.27 -5.68
CA ALA A 1169 -28.77 41.22 -6.19
C ALA A 1169 -27.59 41.53 -5.25
N ASP A 1170 -27.42 40.82 -4.13
CA ASP A 1170 -26.33 41.05 -3.17
C ASP A 1170 -25.10 40.17 -3.54
N PRO A 1171 -24.04 40.74 -4.15
CA PRO A 1171 -22.87 39.99 -4.61
C PRO A 1171 -22.01 39.47 -3.45
N ALA A 1172 -22.29 39.89 -2.20
CA ALA A 1172 -21.59 39.41 -1.02
C ALA A 1172 -22.11 38.07 -0.50
N ARG A 1173 -23.17 37.50 -1.12
CA ARG A 1173 -23.81 36.25 -0.68
C ARG A 1173 -23.47 35.09 -1.61
N ASP A 1174 -22.43 34.34 -1.27
CA ASP A 1174 -22.04 33.09 -1.94
C ASP A 1174 -23.15 32.03 -1.83
N GLY A 1175 -23.84 31.72 -2.94
CA GLY A 1175 -24.85 30.66 -3.05
C GLY A 1175 -24.87 30.02 -4.44
N PHE A 1176 -25.17 28.73 -4.53
CA PHE A 1176 -25.21 27.98 -5.80
C PHE A 1176 -26.63 27.49 -6.11
N GLU A 1177 -26.91 27.35 -7.40
CA GLU A 1177 -28.16 26.78 -7.91
C GLU A 1177 -27.99 25.29 -8.20
N LEU A 1178 -28.97 24.48 -7.80
CA LEU A 1178 -29.15 23.10 -8.26
C LEU A 1178 -30.45 23.02 -9.07
N THR A 1179 -30.31 23.01 -10.39
CA THR A 1179 -31.44 22.90 -11.31
C THR A 1179 -31.33 21.61 -12.11
N PHE A 1180 -32.30 20.70 -11.91
CA PHE A 1180 -32.41 19.50 -12.70
C PHE A 1180 -33.68 19.53 -13.55
N THR A 1181 -33.49 19.56 -14.87
CA THR A 1181 -34.59 19.75 -15.84
C THR A 1181 -35.27 18.44 -16.24
N ARG A 1182 -34.62 17.30 -16.02
CA ARG A 1182 -35.19 15.97 -16.30
C ARG A 1182 -36.12 15.52 -15.17
N THR A 1183 -36.98 14.57 -15.47
CA THR A 1183 -38.00 14.08 -14.54
C THR A 1183 -37.43 13.01 -13.64
N ILE A 1184 -37.50 13.21 -12.32
CA ILE A 1184 -37.14 12.19 -11.33
C ILE A 1184 -38.32 11.23 -11.13
N LEU A 1185 -38.02 9.93 -11.15
CA LEU A 1185 -38.99 8.85 -11.01
C LEU A 1185 -38.71 8.01 -9.75
N ASP A 1186 -39.81 7.51 -9.16
CA ASP A 1186 -39.86 6.58 -8.02
C ASP A 1186 -39.37 7.12 -6.67
N ASN A 1187 -38.07 7.35 -6.50
CA ASN A 1187 -37.49 7.71 -5.21
C ASN A 1187 -36.23 8.58 -5.32
N MET A 1188 -36.05 9.48 -4.35
CA MET A 1188 -34.84 10.29 -4.20
C MET A 1188 -33.67 9.47 -3.63
N PRO A 1189 -32.42 9.85 -3.92
CA PRO A 1189 -31.27 9.24 -3.26
C PRO A 1189 -31.23 9.65 -1.77
N SER A 1190 -30.93 8.69 -0.90
CA SER A 1190 -30.53 8.99 0.48
C SER A 1190 -29.06 9.40 0.46
N ILE A 1191 -28.79 10.66 0.78
CA ILE A 1191 -27.44 11.23 0.74
C ILE A 1191 -27.02 11.73 2.12
N ASP A 1192 -25.76 11.49 2.49
CA ASP A 1192 -25.13 11.99 3.72
C ASP A 1192 -23.97 12.95 3.37
N ALA A 1193 -24.33 14.15 2.89
CA ALA A 1193 -23.38 15.20 2.50
C ALA A 1193 -23.96 16.61 2.71
N ASP A 1194 -23.09 17.57 3.01
CA ASP A 1194 -23.49 18.96 3.22
C ASP A 1194 -23.73 19.71 1.89
N PHE A 1195 -24.96 20.19 1.69
CA PHE A 1195 -25.35 21.08 0.60
C PHE A 1195 -25.76 22.48 1.09
N SER A 1196 -25.24 22.91 2.24
CA SER A 1196 -25.54 24.24 2.82
C SER A 1196 -25.11 25.43 1.96
N HIS A 1197 -24.26 25.23 0.95
CA HIS A 1197 -23.91 26.26 -0.06
C HIS A 1197 -24.96 26.43 -1.17
N VAL A 1198 -25.96 25.56 -1.23
CA VAL A 1198 -27.04 25.63 -2.22
C VAL A 1198 -28.18 26.48 -1.67
N THR A 1199 -28.55 27.52 -2.42
CA THR A 1199 -29.60 28.49 -2.04
C THR A 1199 -30.80 28.48 -2.98
N TYR A 1200 -30.67 27.86 -4.15
CA TYR A 1200 -31.74 27.70 -5.13
C TYR A 1200 -31.83 26.22 -5.54
N LEU A 1201 -33.01 25.61 -5.41
CA LEU A 1201 -33.28 24.24 -5.82
C LEU A 1201 -34.49 24.19 -6.75
N SER A 1202 -34.32 23.58 -7.92
CA SER A 1202 -35.40 23.33 -8.88
C SER A 1202 -35.38 21.89 -9.36
N LEU A 1203 -36.43 21.14 -9.01
CA LEU A 1203 -36.58 19.72 -9.35
C LEU A 1203 -37.93 19.48 -10.02
N ARG A 1204 -37.95 18.53 -10.96
CA ARG A 1204 -39.16 18.03 -11.63
C ARG A 1204 -39.29 16.53 -11.38
N GLY A 1205 -40.49 16.09 -11.01
CA GLY A 1205 -40.85 14.69 -10.83
C GLY A 1205 -42.12 14.34 -11.59
N SER A 1206 -42.43 13.06 -11.62
CA SER A 1206 -43.68 12.53 -12.18
C SER A 1206 -44.23 11.40 -11.31
N GLY A 1207 -45.27 11.72 -10.54
CA GLY A 1207 -45.93 10.81 -9.61
C GLY A 1207 -45.49 10.99 -8.16
N PRO A 1208 -45.94 10.12 -7.22
CA PRO A 1208 -45.46 10.13 -5.86
C PRO A 1208 -44.01 9.65 -5.85
N VAL A 1209 -43.08 10.58 -5.59
CA VAL A 1209 -41.66 10.27 -5.42
C VAL A 1209 -41.38 10.15 -3.93
N THR A 1210 -40.88 9.01 -3.49
CA THR A 1210 -40.56 8.78 -2.08
C THR A 1210 -39.19 9.37 -1.71
N GLY A 1211 -38.99 9.69 -0.43
CA GLY A 1211 -37.72 10.22 0.07
C GLY A 1211 -37.46 11.72 -0.18
N VAL A 1212 -38.45 12.47 -0.69
CA VAL A 1212 -38.29 13.90 -1.03
C VAL A 1212 -38.02 14.74 0.22
N ASN A 1213 -38.71 14.48 1.33
CA ASN A 1213 -38.54 15.23 2.57
C ASN A 1213 -37.16 15.01 3.18
N GLU A 1214 -36.72 13.75 3.25
CA GLU A 1214 -35.40 13.35 3.72
C GLU A 1214 -34.30 13.96 2.86
N PHE A 1215 -34.48 13.99 1.54
CA PHE A 1215 -33.55 14.63 0.62
C PHE A 1215 -33.43 16.14 0.87
N LEU A 1216 -34.56 16.85 1.02
CA LEU A 1216 -34.60 18.30 1.23
C LEU A 1216 -33.94 18.74 2.55
N GLN A 1217 -33.87 17.88 3.56
CA GLN A 1217 -33.19 18.18 4.84
C GLN A 1217 -31.68 18.48 4.66
N ASN A 1218 -31.06 18.01 3.58
CA ASN A 1218 -29.64 18.26 3.29
C ASN A 1218 -29.36 19.68 2.78
N PHE A 1219 -30.40 20.49 2.51
CA PHE A 1219 -30.30 21.83 1.94
C PHE A 1219 -30.79 22.92 2.92
N PRO A 1220 -30.09 23.15 4.05
CA PRO A 1220 -30.61 23.96 5.15
C PRO A 1220 -30.70 25.48 4.85
N LYS A 1221 -30.09 25.96 3.77
CA LYS A 1221 -30.02 27.39 3.42
C LYS A 1221 -30.80 27.76 2.14
N LEU A 1222 -31.76 26.94 1.73
CA LEU A 1222 -32.60 27.24 0.56
C LEU A 1222 -33.38 28.55 0.75
N ARG A 1223 -33.30 29.40 -0.26
CA ARG A 1223 -34.07 30.65 -0.40
C ARG A 1223 -35.17 30.50 -1.44
N VAL A 1224 -34.91 29.70 -2.48
CA VAL A 1224 -35.85 29.39 -3.54
C VAL A 1224 -35.97 27.87 -3.69
N LEU A 1225 -37.20 27.38 -3.61
CA LEU A 1225 -37.54 25.97 -3.82
C LEU A 1225 -38.63 25.89 -4.90
N LYS A 1226 -38.32 25.24 -6.01
CA LYS A 1226 -39.27 24.95 -7.10
C LYS A 1226 -39.39 23.44 -7.26
N LEU A 1227 -40.53 22.89 -6.85
CA LEU A 1227 -40.85 21.48 -7.03
C LEU A 1227 -42.05 21.36 -7.97
N GLN A 1228 -41.88 20.61 -9.06
CA GLN A 1228 -42.96 20.33 -10.01
C GLN A 1228 -43.22 18.83 -10.06
N GLY A 1229 -44.45 18.38 -9.82
CA GLY A 1229 -44.82 16.96 -9.95
C GLY A 1229 -44.18 16.00 -8.95
N LEU A 1230 -43.69 16.51 -7.81
CA LEU A 1230 -43.05 15.77 -6.71
C LEU A 1230 -43.95 15.64 -5.46
N ASN A 1231 -45.28 15.68 -5.64
CA ASN A 1231 -46.21 15.60 -4.51
C ASN A 1231 -46.13 14.20 -3.89
N SER A 1232 -45.78 14.14 -2.60
CA SER A 1232 -45.80 12.95 -1.76
C SER A 1232 -47.19 12.39 -1.55
#